data_AF-A0A377AYM9-F1
#
_entry.id   AF-A0A377AYM9-F1
#
_cell.length_a   1.000
_cell.length_b   1.000
_cell.length_c   1.000
_cell.angle_alpha   90.00
_cell.angle_beta   90.00
_cell.angle_gamma   90.00
#
_symmetry.space_group_name_H-M   'P 1'
#
loop_
_entity.id
_entity.type
_entity.pdbx_description
1 polymer ?
#
loop_
_entity_poly.entity_id
_entity_poly.type
_entity_poly.pdbx_seq_one_letter_code
_entity_poly.pdbx_strand_id
1 'polypeptide(L)'
;MCVIVPPSIVSGSNMKRLRLRLSRKAEFLGAHRLPTGTFDANGTSTVVDVVLMRKHPAEMAEKIPLVDESTLESANVLWPTFISGKWFEKDGRRFVHGTQEKGFQGRIEVRADGQIDNQALKAKLIHRFESRIDWSLLDMAEPSPTADVVDEGEMRLINGVWQKYAGGRWIEADAGKELKIEVASYGADSWEALQRNLTTTEGRLGMTFTQMANVRDKYTTSISDDMVQLVDWINSQPEKYRERLYRGAMIGRMLIEYQDMKAAGHSAEQIEQQRLSLVSRLQAEIDRFGNPGRGPIAKLSGSGARAWFAFRGAIKLDGTISDELTGKLVTHDSSASYDSTSYQDTLRYLYSDLTRDPIQLDDFRLAFTGELPASDGELLNLLASTPGIAVSPYGGIVPFARATSGDINEIVAPKQEFLATLPDGPVKNNVLNQLAAIEEKRIKTPAENIRFKLNSRWFDRSVILEFLQENGYPDLRYVQSVQLEGDEMVSDTYHGGDGLFVGHRYGVVQRKDKETGEIRYEWDRKSGENATGFPAQLEKYLNGARIGGKDSATANGYREQMALLEDQFNKWIKTHDRYDELVAKYNDVFNSNIPYEHSGDPLGLKGLSGKRQPFDYQNSEVRRLSEDGRGILGFGTGLGKTTTALALEAFNYENGRSTRTLYVVPKSVLENWYYEAKEFLSEEAFSNYLFVGLDVLMDGDQIRQVPVLDENGKPVVGADGTPVMRDALKLADEATITARINAIPHSNYRAVVLTKEQYFRLPLRDETVDEHAQDMLLDFVAVGRVASAMDSDSHRKEAARRRILSEYSDTGTEKSEKYPYFEDMGFDSVIVDEGHNYRNSYKNGREASQLAYLPTSAVAQSARDMAIKNDT
;
A
#
# COMPACT_ATOMS: atom_id res chain seq x y z
N MET A 1 -24.56 41.50 -13.61
CA MET A 1 -23.92 40.18 -13.53
C MET A 1 -22.55 40.34 -12.91
N CYS A 2 -22.21 39.49 -11.92
CA CYS A 2 -20.90 39.45 -11.28
C CYS A 2 -20.32 38.04 -11.49
N VAL A 3 -19.10 37.92 -12.01
CA VAL A 3 -18.46 36.63 -12.31
C VAL A 3 -17.01 36.65 -11.85
N ILE A 4 -16.56 35.55 -11.25
CA ILE A 4 -15.15 35.34 -10.90
C ILE A 4 -14.48 34.61 -12.06
N VAL A 5 -13.41 35.18 -12.61
CA VAL A 5 -12.74 34.68 -13.82
C VAL A 5 -11.22 34.68 -13.65
N PRO A 6 -10.49 33.84 -14.42
CA PRO A 6 -9.04 33.91 -14.42
C PRO A 6 -8.53 35.23 -15.05
N PRO A 7 -7.34 35.74 -14.66
CA PRO A 7 -6.82 37.04 -15.09
C PRO A 7 -6.69 37.21 -16.61
N SER A 8 -6.52 36.11 -17.34
CA SER A 8 -6.42 36.10 -18.81
C SER A 8 -7.68 36.62 -19.52
N ILE A 9 -8.83 36.63 -18.85
CA ILE A 9 -10.07 37.17 -19.41
C ILE A 9 -9.99 38.70 -19.52
N VAL A 10 -9.45 39.38 -18.51
CA VAL A 10 -9.39 40.86 -18.45
C VAL A 10 -8.02 41.40 -18.87
N SER A 11 -6.97 40.58 -18.81
CA SER A 11 -5.59 40.95 -19.13
C SER A 11 -4.98 40.13 -20.28
N GLY A 12 -4.10 40.77 -21.06
CA GLY A 12 -3.32 40.11 -22.12
C GLY A 12 -4.06 39.94 -23.46
N SER A 13 -3.32 39.58 -24.51
CA SER A 13 -3.79 39.56 -25.90
C SER A 13 -4.59 38.32 -26.31
N ASN A 14 -4.41 37.19 -25.61
CA ASN A 14 -4.87 35.87 -26.06
C ASN A 14 -6.40 35.72 -26.13
N MET A 15 -7.17 36.51 -25.36
CA MET A 15 -8.63 36.40 -25.28
C MET A 15 -9.40 37.50 -26.04
N LYS A 16 -8.75 38.20 -26.99
CA LYS A 16 -9.37 39.30 -27.76
C LYS A 16 -10.70 38.91 -28.42
N ARG A 17 -10.76 37.73 -29.07
CA ARG A 17 -11.97 37.23 -29.74
C ARG A 17 -13.13 36.98 -28.78
N LEU A 18 -12.83 36.49 -27.57
CA LEU A 18 -13.84 36.29 -26.53
C LEU A 18 -14.39 37.64 -26.05
N ARG A 19 -13.51 38.60 -25.74
CA ARG A 19 -13.92 39.93 -25.29
C ARG A 19 -14.74 40.69 -26.32
N LEU A 20 -14.39 40.57 -27.60
CA LEU A 20 -15.19 41.12 -28.70
C LEU A 20 -16.62 40.53 -28.72
N ARG A 21 -16.76 39.21 -28.53
CA ARG A 21 -18.08 38.56 -28.45
C ARG A 21 -18.86 38.96 -27.20
N LEU A 22 -18.17 39.14 -26.07
CA LEU A 22 -18.78 39.57 -24.81
C LEU A 22 -19.30 40.99 -24.92
N SER A 23 -18.51 41.93 -25.45
CA SER A 23 -18.91 43.33 -25.66
C SER A 23 -20.16 43.49 -26.53
N ARG A 24 -20.41 42.57 -27.47
CA ARG A 24 -21.63 42.55 -28.29
C ARG A 24 -22.87 42.02 -27.55
N LYS A 25 -22.70 41.36 -26.40
CA LYS A 25 -23.80 40.78 -25.61
C LYS A 25 -24.07 41.52 -24.31
N ALA A 26 -23.04 42.11 -23.73
CA ALA A 26 -23.09 42.80 -22.46
C ALA A 26 -22.00 43.87 -22.41
N GLU A 27 -22.30 44.96 -21.74
CA GLU A 27 -21.33 45.97 -21.38
C GLU A 27 -20.45 45.43 -20.24
N PHE A 28 -19.15 45.37 -20.46
CA PHE A 28 -18.18 45.24 -19.37
C PHE A 28 -18.23 46.53 -18.57
N LEU A 29 -18.51 46.53 -17.26
CA LEU A 29 -18.54 47.77 -16.47
C LEU A 29 -17.19 48.05 -15.80
N GLY A 30 -16.58 47.01 -15.24
CA GLY A 30 -15.28 47.08 -14.59
C GLY A 30 -14.89 45.74 -13.99
N ALA A 31 -13.67 45.67 -13.45
CA ALA A 31 -13.19 44.49 -12.75
C ALA A 31 -12.26 44.85 -11.59
N HIS A 32 -12.31 44.03 -10.54
CA HIS A 32 -11.38 44.03 -9.43
C HIS A 32 -10.44 42.83 -9.52
N ARG A 33 -9.16 43.01 -9.21
CA ARG A 33 -8.19 41.92 -9.11
C ARG A 33 -7.87 41.66 -7.64
N LEU A 34 -8.04 40.41 -7.22
CA LEU A 34 -7.89 40.00 -5.83
C LEU A 34 -6.48 39.43 -5.55
N PRO A 35 -5.99 39.50 -4.30
CA PRO A 35 -4.76 38.84 -3.89
C PRO A 35 -4.82 37.32 -4.10
N THR A 36 -3.66 36.70 -4.38
CA THR A 36 -3.48 35.25 -4.33
C THR A 36 -3.85 34.74 -2.93
N GLY A 37 -4.68 33.70 -2.86
CA GLY A 37 -5.10 33.09 -1.60
C GLY A 37 -6.46 33.55 -1.05
N THR A 38 -7.12 34.52 -1.72
CA THR A 38 -8.45 35.02 -1.30
C THR A 38 -9.52 33.92 -1.23
N PHE A 39 -9.34 32.78 -1.91
CA PHE A 39 -10.26 31.63 -1.92
C PHE A 39 -9.63 30.32 -1.42
N ASP A 40 -8.58 30.38 -0.59
CA ASP A 40 -7.87 29.18 -0.12
C ASP A 40 -8.73 28.20 0.66
N ALA A 41 -9.77 28.68 1.35
CA ALA A 41 -10.77 27.83 2.04
C ALA A 41 -11.55 26.91 1.09
N ASN A 42 -11.58 27.24 -0.22
CA ASN A 42 -12.26 26.47 -1.27
C ASN A 42 -11.25 25.70 -2.15
N GLY A 43 -10.01 25.48 -1.68
CA GLY A 43 -9.04 24.58 -2.32
C GLY A 43 -8.32 25.10 -3.57
N THR A 44 -8.41 26.40 -3.90
CA THR A 44 -7.73 26.96 -5.08
C THR A 44 -6.92 28.23 -4.77
N SER A 45 -5.59 28.14 -4.79
CA SER A 45 -4.68 29.29 -4.66
C SER A 45 -4.32 29.87 -6.03
N THR A 46 -5.26 30.56 -6.69
CA THR A 46 -4.98 31.31 -7.93
C THR A 46 -5.44 32.77 -7.84
N VAL A 47 -4.72 33.68 -8.52
CA VAL A 47 -5.18 35.07 -8.69
C VAL A 47 -6.44 35.05 -9.54
N VAL A 48 -7.48 35.80 -9.13
CA VAL A 48 -8.74 35.90 -9.86
C VAL A 48 -9.18 37.34 -10.02
N ASP A 49 -9.94 37.59 -11.08
CA ASP A 49 -10.59 38.87 -11.34
C ASP A 49 -12.11 38.73 -11.09
N VAL A 50 -12.69 39.65 -10.34
CA VAL A 50 -14.14 39.81 -10.18
C VAL A 50 -14.62 40.79 -11.23
N VAL A 51 -15.38 40.30 -12.21
CA VAL A 51 -15.84 41.08 -13.37
C VAL A 51 -17.32 41.43 -13.21
N LEU A 52 -17.63 42.72 -13.36
CA LEU A 52 -19.00 43.21 -13.42
C LEU A 52 -19.39 43.50 -14.86
N MET A 53 -20.53 42.96 -15.29
CA MET A 53 -21.12 43.21 -16.60
C MET A 53 -22.60 43.54 -16.50
N ARG A 54 -23.06 44.43 -17.37
CA ARG A 54 -24.47 44.77 -17.57
C ARG A 54 -24.94 44.19 -18.90
N LYS A 55 -25.99 43.37 -18.87
CA LYS A 55 -26.58 42.81 -20.09
C LYS A 55 -27.16 43.96 -20.92
N HIS A 56 -26.95 43.93 -22.23
CA HIS A 56 -27.58 44.90 -23.13
C HIS A 56 -29.11 44.74 -23.08
N PRO A 57 -29.88 45.84 -23.06
CA PRO A 57 -31.34 45.78 -23.20
C PRO A 57 -31.74 45.02 -24.47
N ALA A 58 -32.94 44.42 -24.47
CA ALA A 58 -33.43 43.65 -25.62
C ALA A 58 -33.35 44.44 -26.93
N GLU A 59 -33.79 45.71 -26.91
CA GLU A 59 -33.73 46.62 -28.07
C GLU A 59 -32.30 46.83 -28.57
N MET A 60 -31.33 46.98 -27.66
CA MET A 60 -29.92 47.15 -28.03
C MET A 60 -29.33 45.85 -28.60
N ALA A 61 -29.69 44.71 -28.03
CA ALA A 61 -29.23 43.40 -28.50
C ALA A 61 -29.69 43.09 -29.94
N GLU A 62 -30.86 43.61 -30.35
CA GLU A 62 -31.38 43.53 -31.71
C GLU A 62 -30.69 44.53 -32.66
N LYS A 63 -30.29 45.71 -32.17
CA LYS A 63 -29.59 46.74 -32.96
C LYS A 63 -28.12 46.41 -33.23
N ILE A 64 -27.39 45.86 -32.27
CA ILE A 64 -25.92 45.61 -32.36
C ILE A 64 -25.48 44.83 -33.62
N PRO A 65 -26.19 43.80 -34.12
CA PRO A 65 -25.83 43.12 -35.35
C PRO A 65 -25.98 43.96 -36.64
N LEU A 66 -26.78 45.04 -36.59
CA LEU A 66 -27.15 45.87 -37.74
C LEU A 66 -26.32 47.15 -37.84
N VAL A 67 -25.61 47.53 -36.77
CA VAL A 67 -24.75 48.71 -36.71
C VAL A 67 -23.32 48.34 -37.12
N ASP A 68 -22.66 49.20 -37.89
CA ASP A 68 -21.29 48.98 -38.32
C ASP A 68 -20.29 49.07 -37.16
N GLU A 69 -19.14 48.40 -37.32
CA GLU A 69 -18.16 48.26 -36.25
C GLU A 69 -17.55 49.61 -35.84
N SER A 70 -17.41 50.58 -36.77
CA SER A 70 -16.83 51.89 -36.46
C SER A 70 -17.75 52.74 -35.58
N THR A 71 -19.06 52.63 -35.77
CA THR A 71 -20.07 53.26 -34.92
C THR A 71 -20.10 52.61 -33.54
N LEU A 72 -20.01 51.27 -33.45
CA LEU A 72 -19.96 50.56 -32.16
C LEU A 72 -18.67 50.84 -31.36
N GLU A 73 -17.53 51.04 -32.03
CA GLU A 73 -16.27 51.47 -31.40
C GLU A 73 -16.38 52.92 -30.91
N SER A 74 -16.94 53.82 -31.73
CA SER A 74 -17.15 55.23 -31.37
C SER A 74 -18.11 55.40 -30.19
N ALA A 75 -19.16 54.59 -30.13
CA ALA A 75 -20.12 54.56 -29.01
C ALA A 75 -19.60 53.81 -27.77
N ASN A 76 -18.34 53.35 -27.76
CA ASN A 76 -17.74 52.54 -26.67
C ASN A 76 -18.45 51.22 -26.35
N VAL A 77 -19.30 50.70 -27.24
CA VAL A 77 -19.86 49.34 -27.15
C VAL A 77 -18.73 48.32 -27.35
N LEU A 78 -17.93 48.52 -28.41
CA LEU A 78 -16.70 47.77 -28.66
C LEU A 78 -15.51 48.49 -28.04
N TRP A 79 -15.44 48.47 -26.71
CA TRP A 79 -14.48 49.29 -25.99
C TRP A 79 -13.02 48.79 -26.15
N PRO A 80 -12.11 49.60 -26.74
CA PRO A 80 -10.75 49.14 -27.05
C PRO A 80 -9.94 48.70 -25.83
N THR A 81 -10.12 49.37 -24.67
CA THR A 81 -9.37 49.06 -23.44
C THR A 81 -9.71 47.66 -22.92
N PHE A 82 -10.98 47.27 -22.92
CA PHE A 82 -11.36 45.91 -22.55
C PHE A 82 -10.95 44.92 -23.65
N ILE A 83 -11.28 45.18 -24.92
CA ILE A 83 -10.99 44.26 -26.04
C ILE A 83 -9.49 43.92 -26.11
N SER A 84 -8.61 44.92 -25.94
CA SER A 84 -7.15 44.73 -25.92
C SER A 84 -6.60 44.09 -24.64
N GLY A 85 -7.43 43.88 -23.62
CA GLY A 85 -7.02 43.28 -22.33
C GLY A 85 -6.17 44.23 -21.48
N LYS A 86 -6.43 45.54 -21.57
CA LYS A 86 -5.62 46.59 -20.93
C LYS A 86 -6.33 47.34 -19.81
N TRP A 87 -7.44 46.79 -19.29
CA TRP A 87 -8.20 47.41 -18.20
C TRP A 87 -7.30 47.75 -17.00
N PHE A 88 -6.59 46.78 -16.44
CA PHE A 88 -5.69 46.99 -15.28
C PHE A 88 -4.41 47.78 -15.61
N GLU A 89 -4.10 47.98 -16.89
CA GLU A 89 -3.01 48.87 -17.33
C GLU A 89 -3.46 50.34 -17.43
N LYS A 90 -4.77 50.59 -17.54
CA LYS A 90 -5.39 51.91 -17.68
C LYS A 90 -6.29 52.21 -16.49
N ASP A 91 -7.60 52.32 -16.74
CA ASP A 91 -8.62 52.79 -15.79
C ASP A 91 -8.76 51.87 -14.57
N GLY A 92 -8.44 50.58 -14.77
CA GLY A 92 -8.52 49.49 -13.82
C GLY A 92 -7.41 49.45 -12.77
N ARG A 93 -6.32 50.22 -12.93
CA ARG A 93 -5.09 50.08 -12.11
C ARG A 93 -5.36 50.22 -10.60
N ARG A 94 -6.30 51.09 -10.22
CA ARG A 94 -6.71 51.34 -8.82
C ARG A 94 -7.55 50.21 -8.20
N PHE A 95 -7.98 49.24 -9.00
CA PHE A 95 -8.82 48.11 -8.59
C PHE A 95 -8.03 46.79 -8.51
N VAL A 96 -6.69 46.88 -8.52
CA VAL A 96 -5.80 45.78 -8.13
C VAL A 96 -5.57 45.89 -6.62
N HIS A 97 -6.10 44.94 -5.86
CA HIS A 97 -6.00 44.94 -4.41
C HIS A 97 -4.80 44.09 -4.00
N GLY A 98 -3.64 44.73 -3.80
CA GLY A 98 -2.37 44.09 -3.46
C GLY A 98 -1.23 44.49 -4.40
N THR A 99 -0.03 43.97 -4.13
CA THR A 99 1.17 44.28 -4.94
C THR A 99 1.32 43.27 -6.06
N GLN A 100 1.29 43.74 -7.30
CA GLN A 100 1.42 42.89 -8.49
C GLN A 100 2.89 42.60 -8.81
N GLU A 101 3.27 41.33 -8.86
CA GLU A 101 4.60 40.85 -9.25
C GLU A 101 4.51 39.89 -10.44
N LYS A 102 5.63 39.71 -11.16
CA LYS A 102 5.75 38.67 -12.19
C LYS A 102 6.31 37.40 -11.55
N GLY A 103 5.48 36.37 -11.41
CA GLY A 103 5.86 35.05 -10.91
C GLY A 103 6.59 34.19 -11.96
N PHE A 104 6.86 32.93 -11.60
CA PHE A 104 7.55 31.96 -12.47
C PHE A 104 6.84 31.80 -13.84
N GLN A 105 7.60 31.80 -14.93
CA GLN A 105 7.11 31.80 -16.33
C GLN A 105 6.22 33.01 -16.72
N GLY A 106 6.29 34.13 -16.00
CA GLY A 106 5.57 35.36 -16.37
C GLY A 106 4.09 35.36 -15.98
N ARG A 107 3.66 34.46 -15.08
CA ARG A 107 2.32 34.49 -14.48
C ARG A 107 2.16 35.72 -13.58
N ILE A 108 0.95 36.28 -13.58
CA ILE A 108 0.60 37.42 -12.73
C ILE A 108 0.36 36.88 -11.31
N GLU A 109 1.14 37.36 -10.34
CA GLU A 109 0.91 37.13 -8.92
C GLU A 109 0.52 38.46 -8.26
N VAL A 110 -0.44 38.44 -7.34
CA VAL A 110 -0.82 39.61 -6.56
C VAL A 110 -0.68 39.25 -5.09
N ARG A 111 0.36 39.75 -4.44
CA ARG A 111 0.57 39.52 -3.01
C ARG A 111 -0.35 40.42 -2.21
N ALA A 112 -0.98 39.87 -1.18
CA ALA A 112 -1.59 40.70 -0.15
C ALA A 112 -0.48 41.54 0.49
N ASP A 113 -0.61 42.86 0.48
CA ASP A 113 0.37 43.79 1.03
C ASP A 113 0.28 43.94 2.56
N GLY A 114 -0.60 43.16 3.20
CA GLY A 114 -0.90 43.25 4.64
C GLY A 114 -1.61 44.54 5.04
N GLN A 115 -1.93 45.44 4.10
CA GLN A 115 -2.54 46.74 4.36
C GLN A 115 -4.07 46.75 4.21
N ILE A 116 -4.66 45.68 3.68
CA ILE A 116 -6.11 45.56 3.43
C ILE A 116 -6.63 44.30 4.11
N ASP A 117 -7.35 44.47 5.21
CA ASP A 117 -8.10 43.38 5.84
C ASP A 117 -9.37 43.01 5.04
N ASN A 118 -10.03 41.90 5.42
CA ASN A 118 -11.23 41.43 4.74
C ASN A 118 -12.40 42.43 4.77
N GLN A 119 -12.45 43.32 5.76
CA GLN A 119 -13.51 44.32 5.90
C GLN A 119 -13.27 45.52 4.97
N ALA A 120 -12.02 45.98 4.87
CA ALA A 120 -11.57 46.99 3.93
C ALA A 120 -11.67 46.50 2.47
N LEU A 121 -11.38 45.22 2.21
CA LEU A 121 -11.56 44.62 0.90
C LEU A 121 -13.04 44.59 0.50
N LYS A 122 -13.93 44.18 1.41
CA LYS A 122 -15.39 44.24 1.20
C LYS A 122 -15.85 45.67 0.87
N ALA A 123 -15.40 46.67 1.62
CA ALA A 123 -15.74 48.07 1.34
C ALA A 123 -15.28 48.53 -0.05
N LYS A 124 -14.07 48.12 -0.49
CA LYS A 124 -13.56 48.44 -1.83
C LYS A 124 -14.29 47.71 -2.96
N LEU A 125 -14.88 46.55 -2.70
CA LEU A 125 -15.68 45.79 -3.69
C LEU A 125 -17.08 46.36 -3.90
N ILE A 126 -17.57 47.24 -3.03
CA ILE A 126 -18.87 47.93 -3.16
C ILE A 126 -18.82 49.07 -4.20
N HIS A 127 -17.70 49.23 -4.92
CA HIS A 127 -17.55 50.27 -5.92
C HIS A 127 -18.55 50.11 -7.09
N ARG A 128 -19.34 51.15 -7.31
CA ARG A 128 -20.27 51.24 -8.44
C ARG A 128 -19.53 51.76 -9.68
N PHE A 129 -19.44 50.93 -10.71
CA PHE A 129 -18.96 51.33 -12.02
C PHE A 129 -20.08 52.00 -12.84
N GLU A 130 -19.73 53.06 -13.55
CA GLU A 130 -20.66 53.78 -14.43
C GLU A 130 -20.64 53.20 -15.84
N SER A 131 -21.73 53.46 -16.58
CA SER A 131 -21.81 53.18 -18.01
C SER A 131 -20.73 53.93 -18.77
N ARG A 132 -20.14 53.31 -19.78
CA ARG A 132 -19.24 54.01 -20.71
C ARG A 132 -19.82 54.18 -22.10
N ILE A 133 -20.92 53.50 -22.39
CA ILE A 133 -21.56 53.55 -23.71
C ILE A 133 -22.10 54.95 -23.93
N ASP A 134 -21.77 55.53 -25.08
CA ASP A 134 -22.42 56.75 -25.54
C ASP A 134 -23.73 56.36 -26.22
N TRP A 135 -24.80 56.38 -25.43
CA TRP A 135 -26.13 55.96 -25.87
C TRP A 135 -26.71 56.89 -26.94
N SER A 136 -26.24 58.14 -27.01
CA SER A 136 -26.70 59.11 -28.01
C SER A 136 -26.28 58.73 -29.42
N LEU A 137 -25.08 58.16 -29.58
CA LEU A 137 -24.58 57.65 -30.87
C LEU A 137 -25.30 56.38 -31.36
N LEU A 138 -26.17 55.80 -30.53
CA LEU A 138 -26.96 54.62 -30.83
C LEU A 138 -28.46 54.91 -30.99
N ASP A 139 -28.86 56.19 -30.93
CA ASP A 139 -30.26 56.63 -30.89
C ASP A 139 -31.07 55.91 -29.79
N MET A 140 -30.47 55.79 -28.60
CA MET A 140 -31.09 55.13 -27.44
C MET A 140 -30.97 56.00 -26.19
N ALA A 141 -31.96 55.91 -25.31
CA ALA A 141 -31.83 56.45 -23.96
C ALA A 141 -30.98 55.49 -23.11
N GLU A 142 -30.10 56.03 -22.26
CA GLU A 142 -29.40 55.19 -21.28
C GLU A 142 -30.43 54.49 -20.38
N PRO A 143 -30.37 53.16 -20.23
CA PRO A 143 -31.26 52.45 -19.32
C PRO A 143 -31.10 52.98 -17.89
N SER A 144 -32.20 53.43 -17.28
CA SER A 144 -32.17 53.87 -15.88
C SER A 144 -31.59 52.76 -15.00
N PRO A 145 -30.66 53.07 -14.08
CA PRO A 145 -30.12 52.08 -13.13
C PRO A 145 -31.17 51.50 -12.18
N THR A 146 -32.41 52.00 -12.22
CA THR A 146 -33.55 51.54 -11.43
C THR A 146 -34.48 50.56 -12.15
N ALA A 147 -34.06 49.94 -13.27
CA ALA A 147 -34.88 48.93 -13.93
C ALA A 147 -35.03 47.58 -13.16
N ASP A 148 -34.52 47.50 -11.93
CA ASP A 148 -34.92 46.53 -10.91
C ASP A 148 -34.94 47.26 -9.54
N VAL A 149 -35.92 48.16 -9.29
CA VAL A 149 -36.25 48.48 -7.90
C VAL A 149 -36.88 47.22 -7.34
N VAL A 150 -36.13 46.53 -6.48
CA VAL A 150 -36.67 45.41 -5.70
C VAL A 150 -37.75 46.01 -4.81
N ASP A 151 -39.00 45.64 -5.04
CA ASP A 151 -40.12 46.18 -4.28
C ASP A 151 -40.03 45.73 -2.82
N GLU A 152 -40.43 46.61 -1.89
CA GLU A 152 -40.53 46.25 -0.48
C GLU A 152 -41.48 45.05 -0.33
N GLY A 153 -40.93 43.91 0.08
CA GLY A 153 -41.61 42.63 0.22
C GLY A 153 -41.40 41.62 -0.91
N GLU A 154 -40.63 41.95 -1.95
CA GLU A 154 -40.26 41.02 -3.02
C GLU A 154 -39.48 39.82 -2.46
N MET A 155 -39.78 38.62 -2.96
CA MET A 155 -39.17 37.35 -2.52
C MET A 155 -38.25 36.82 -3.61
N ARG A 156 -37.00 36.48 -3.24
CA ARG A 156 -36.03 35.85 -4.16
C ARG A 156 -35.30 34.72 -3.47
N LEU A 157 -34.98 33.68 -4.25
CA LEU A 157 -34.14 32.59 -3.80
C LEU A 157 -32.66 33.01 -3.90
N ILE A 158 -31.98 33.17 -2.77
CA ILE A 158 -30.57 33.60 -2.67
C ILE A 158 -29.82 32.54 -1.86
N ASN A 159 -28.78 31.93 -2.45
CA ASN A 159 -28.00 30.85 -1.83
C ASN A 159 -28.85 29.67 -1.31
N GLY A 160 -29.92 29.31 -2.04
CA GLY A 160 -30.81 28.21 -1.66
C GLY A 160 -31.83 28.55 -0.56
N VAL A 161 -31.84 29.79 -0.07
CA VAL A 161 -32.76 30.27 0.96
C VAL A 161 -33.67 31.35 0.39
N TRP A 162 -34.97 31.25 0.65
CA TRP A 162 -35.91 32.30 0.27
C TRP A 162 -35.67 33.53 1.14
N GLN A 163 -35.38 34.66 0.50
CA GLN A 163 -35.18 35.93 1.19
C GLN A 163 -36.24 36.92 0.74
N LYS A 164 -36.70 37.74 1.69
CA LYS A 164 -37.63 38.85 1.48
C LYS A 164 -36.86 40.15 1.49
N TYR A 165 -37.13 41.03 0.54
CA TYR A 165 -36.57 42.37 0.56
C TYR A 165 -37.37 43.23 1.55
N ALA A 166 -36.74 43.67 2.64
CA ALA A 166 -37.38 44.55 3.61
C ALA A 166 -36.38 45.54 4.22
N GLY A 167 -36.75 46.82 4.27
CA GLY A 167 -35.92 47.89 4.82
C GLY A 167 -34.61 48.09 4.05
N GLY A 168 -34.64 47.91 2.73
CA GLY A 168 -33.46 48.07 1.86
C GLY A 168 -32.40 46.95 1.97
N ARG A 169 -32.74 45.81 2.58
CA ARG A 169 -31.87 44.64 2.67
C ARG A 169 -32.67 43.35 2.46
N TRP A 170 -31.99 42.31 2.00
CA TRP A 170 -32.55 40.97 1.99
C TRP A 170 -32.48 40.40 3.41
N ILE A 171 -33.65 40.06 3.95
CA ILE A 171 -33.77 39.31 5.19
C ILE A 171 -34.19 37.90 4.85
N GLU A 172 -33.62 36.93 5.55
CA GLU A 172 -34.07 35.54 5.46
C GLU A 172 -35.56 35.51 5.77
N ALA A 173 -36.35 35.00 4.83
CA ALA A 173 -37.78 34.92 5.06
C ALA A 173 -37.98 33.82 6.09
N ASP A 174 -38.47 34.18 7.28
CA ASP A 174 -39.05 33.21 8.19
C ASP A 174 -40.03 32.37 7.35
N ALA A 175 -39.71 31.09 7.16
CA ALA A 175 -40.64 30.09 6.66
C ALA A 175 -41.72 29.80 7.73
N GLY A 176 -42.23 30.84 8.37
CA GLY A 176 -43.38 30.87 9.26
C GLY A 176 -44.65 31.15 8.47
N LYS A 177 -44.90 30.35 7.44
CA LYS A 177 -46.25 29.90 7.13
C LYS A 177 -46.12 28.41 6.94
N GLU A 178 -46.76 27.66 7.84
CA GLU A 178 -47.09 26.25 7.65
C GLU A 178 -47.36 26.00 6.17
N LEU A 179 -46.36 25.47 5.46
CA LEU A 179 -46.67 24.64 4.31
C LEU A 179 -47.41 23.48 4.96
N LYS A 180 -48.75 23.48 4.88
CA LYS A 180 -49.51 22.28 5.19
C LYS A 180 -48.88 21.17 4.36
N ILE A 181 -48.11 20.33 5.02
CA ILE A 181 -47.50 19.17 4.40
C ILE A 181 -48.61 18.15 4.40
N GLU A 182 -49.00 17.72 3.20
CA GLU A 182 -50.01 16.69 3.09
C GLU A 182 -49.39 15.36 3.53
N VAL A 183 -49.92 14.79 4.62
CA VAL A 183 -49.47 13.51 5.17
C VAL A 183 -49.46 12.42 4.10
N ALA A 184 -50.47 12.39 3.21
CA ALA A 184 -50.52 11.44 2.11
C ALA A 184 -49.32 11.56 1.15
N SER A 185 -48.89 12.80 0.88
CA SER A 185 -47.87 13.12 -0.12
C SER A 185 -46.44 13.04 0.43
N TYR A 186 -46.23 13.31 1.72
CA TYR A 186 -44.88 13.40 2.32
C TYR A 186 -44.71 12.65 3.64
N GLY A 187 -45.74 11.95 4.14
CA GLY A 187 -45.65 11.17 5.38
C GLY A 187 -45.58 12.01 6.66
N ALA A 188 -45.81 13.32 6.58
CA ALA A 188 -45.75 14.26 7.70
C ALA A 188 -46.83 15.34 7.56
N ASP A 189 -47.30 15.89 8.68
CA ASP A 189 -48.31 16.95 8.74
C ASP A 189 -47.72 18.36 8.93
N SER A 190 -46.45 18.43 9.35
CA SER A 190 -45.68 19.69 9.48
C SER A 190 -44.26 19.55 8.91
N TRP A 191 -43.61 20.69 8.70
CA TRP A 191 -42.20 20.73 8.32
C TRP A 191 -41.28 20.13 9.38
N GLU A 192 -41.52 20.39 10.67
CA GLU A 192 -40.71 19.76 11.72
C GLU A 192 -40.92 18.24 11.74
N ALA A 193 -42.15 17.77 11.52
CA ALA A 193 -42.43 16.34 11.41
C ALA A 193 -41.70 15.72 10.22
N LEU A 194 -41.69 16.40 9.07
CA LEU A 194 -40.95 15.95 7.89
C LEU A 194 -39.44 15.92 8.15
N GLN A 195 -38.86 16.96 8.75
CA GLN A 195 -37.43 16.99 9.09
C GLN A 195 -37.06 15.88 10.08
N ARG A 196 -37.87 15.62 11.11
CA ARG A 196 -37.67 14.48 12.01
C ARG A 196 -37.71 13.15 11.25
N ASN A 197 -38.63 13.01 10.30
CA ASN A 197 -38.73 11.82 9.48
C ASN A 197 -37.49 11.63 8.60
N LEU A 198 -36.97 12.70 7.98
CA LEU A 198 -35.82 12.63 7.06
C LEU A 198 -34.48 12.46 7.78
N THR A 199 -34.35 12.97 9.01
CA THR A 199 -33.11 12.86 9.80
C THR A 199 -32.93 11.47 10.40
N THR A 200 -34.00 10.86 10.89
CA THR A 200 -33.92 9.54 11.55
C THR A 200 -34.15 8.39 10.58
N THR A 201 -33.46 7.26 10.77
CA THR A 201 -33.64 6.07 9.93
C THR A 201 -35.01 5.42 10.17
N GLU A 202 -35.53 5.47 11.40
CA GLU A 202 -36.90 5.02 11.71
C GLU A 202 -37.97 5.88 11.02
N GLY A 203 -37.80 7.20 11.06
CA GLY A 203 -38.69 8.13 10.38
C GLY A 203 -38.76 7.86 8.88
N ARG A 204 -37.60 7.65 8.24
CA ARG A 204 -37.52 7.27 6.82
C ARG A 204 -38.17 5.93 6.52
N LEU A 205 -37.98 4.92 7.37
CA LEU A 205 -38.60 3.59 7.21
C LEU A 205 -40.13 3.63 7.39
N GLY A 206 -40.64 4.61 8.14
CA GLY A 206 -42.07 4.88 8.29
C GLY A 206 -42.73 5.52 7.08
N MET A 207 -41.95 6.14 6.19
CA MET A 207 -42.43 6.73 4.94
C MET A 207 -42.57 5.65 3.85
N THR A 208 -43.51 5.84 2.93
CA THR A 208 -43.57 5.04 1.69
C THR A 208 -42.54 5.53 0.68
N PHE A 209 -42.19 4.69 -0.29
CA PHE A 209 -41.30 5.13 -1.38
C PHE A 209 -41.88 6.33 -2.14
N THR A 210 -43.19 6.34 -2.41
CA THR A 210 -43.86 7.46 -3.09
C THR A 210 -43.70 8.77 -2.32
N GLN A 211 -43.82 8.73 -0.99
CA GLN A 211 -43.61 9.92 -0.16
C GLN A 211 -42.17 10.41 -0.24
N MET A 212 -41.19 9.52 -0.18
CA MET A 212 -39.78 9.88 -0.31
C MET A 212 -39.43 10.38 -1.74
N ALA A 213 -40.03 9.81 -2.78
CA ALA A 213 -39.87 10.31 -4.16
C ALA A 213 -40.41 11.74 -4.29
N ASN A 214 -41.56 12.05 -3.69
CA ASN A 214 -42.10 13.41 -3.64
C ASN A 214 -41.18 14.37 -2.86
N VAL A 215 -40.54 13.91 -1.78
CA VAL A 215 -39.52 14.68 -1.05
C VAL A 215 -38.33 14.96 -1.96
N ARG A 216 -37.80 13.96 -2.65
CA ARG A 216 -36.68 14.13 -3.60
C ARG A 216 -37.01 15.17 -4.67
N ASP A 217 -38.23 15.17 -5.20
CA ASP A 217 -38.64 16.08 -6.28
C ASP A 217 -38.82 17.54 -5.83
N LYS A 218 -39.31 17.75 -4.60
CA LYS A 218 -39.70 19.09 -4.12
C LYS A 218 -38.74 19.70 -3.09
N TYR A 219 -38.06 18.86 -2.33
CA TYR A 219 -37.22 19.21 -1.18
C TYR A 219 -35.82 18.57 -1.28
N THR A 220 -35.21 18.58 -2.48
CA THR A 220 -33.93 17.90 -2.76
C THR A 220 -32.81 18.30 -1.80
N THR A 221 -32.77 19.56 -1.34
CA THR A 221 -31.76 20.05 -0.38
C THR A 221 -31.95 19.54 1.05
N SER A 222 -33.04 18.84 1.34
CA SER A 222 -33.38 18.33 2.68
C SER A 222 -32.98 16.86 2.88
N ILE A 223 -32.40 16.24 1.87
CA ILE A 223 -31.85 14.89 1.92
C ILE A 223 -30.41 14.92 1.39
N SER A 224 -29.58 14.00 1.86
CA SER A 224 -28.18 13.89 1.47
C SER A 224 -28.03 13.34 0.03
N ASP A 225 -26.89 13.61 -0.62
CA ASP A 225 -26.65 13.21 -2.01
C ASP A 225 -26.76 11.69 -2.23
N ASP A 226 -26.31 10.89 -1.25
CA ASP A 226 -26.45 9.43 -1.25
C ASP A 226 -27.92 8.98 -1.23
N MET A 227 -28.80 9.70 -0.52
CA MET A 227 -30.23 9.46 -0.49
C MET A 227 -30.90 9.86 -1.80
N VAL A 228 -30.45 10.96 -2.43
CA VAL A 228 -30.91 11.33 -3.78
C VAL A 228 -30.57 10.22 -4.78
N GLN A 229 -29.33 9.73 -4.77
CA GLN A 229 -28.89 8.64 -5.65
C GLN A 229 -29.68 7.34 -5.41
N LEU A 230 -29.95 6.98 -4.15
CA LEU A 230 -30.76 5.82 -3.79
C LEU A 230 -32.19 5.95 -4.34
N VAL A 231 -32.84 7.09 -4.11
CA VAL A 231 -34.23 7.31 -4.55
C VAL A 231 -34.32 7.30 -6.07
N ASP A 232 -33.35 7.89 -6.77
CA ASP A 232 -33.27 7.89 -8.23
C ASP A 232 -33.06 6.49 -8.78
N TRP A 233 -32.18 5.71 -8.14
CA TRP A 233 -31.97 4.31 -8.50
C TRP A 233 -33.25 3.49 -8.31
N ILE A 234 -33.97 3.61 -7.19
CA ILE A 234 -35.23 2.90 -6.97
C ILE A 234 -36.30 3.35 -7.97
N ASN A 235 -36.39 4.64 -8.27
CA ASN A 235 -37.33 5.18 -9.27
C ASN A 235 -37.11 4.56 -10.65
N SER A 236 -35.87 4.25 -11.01
CA SER A 236 -35.54 3.56 -12.28
C SER A 236 -35.99 2.09 -12.32
N GLN A 237 -36.36 1.49 -11.19
CA GLN A 237 -36.81 0.10 -11.10
C GLN A 237 -38.32 -0.05 -11.36
N PRO A 238 -38.81 -1.25 -11.72
CA PRO A 238 -40.23 -1.50 -11.91
C PRO A 238 -41.05 -1.17 -10.65
N GLU A 239 -42.17 -0.47 -10.84
CA GLU A 239 -43.00 0.09 -9.77
C GLU A 239 -43.35 -0.92 -8.66
N LYS A 240 -43.72 -2.14 -9.06
CA LYS A 240 -44.07 -3.24 -8.14
C LYS A 240 -42.97 -3.62 -7.13
N TYR A 241 -41.72 -3.25 -7.37
CA TYR A 241 -40.59 -3.56 -6.49
C TYR A 241 -40.13 -2.35 -5.66
N ARG A 242 -40.53 -1.13 -6.01
CA ARG A 242 -39.95 0.11 -5.45
C ARG A 242 -40.10 0.21 -3.94
N GLU A 243 -41.28 -0.13 -3.42
CA GLU A 243 -41.54 -0.11 -1.97
C GLU A 243 -40.63 -1.09 -1.23
N ARG A 244 -40.50 -2.32 -1.73
CA ARG A 244 -39.61 -3.32 -1.13
C ARG A 244 -38.15 -2.89 -1.19
N LEU A 245 -37.70 -2.34 -2.32
CA LEU A 245 -36.34 -1.85 -2.50
C LEU A 245 -36.03 -0.71 -1.53
N TYR A 246 -36.97 0.23 -1.36
CA TYR A 246 -36.83 1.34 -0.43
C TYR A 246 -36.71 0.87 1.02
N ARG A 247 -37.65 0.02 1.47
CA ARG A 247 -37.64 -0.50 2.85
C ARG A 247 -36.40 -1.34 3.14
N GLY A 248 -36.03 -2.22 2.21
CA GLY A 248 -34.80 -2.99 2.30
C GLY A 248 -33.57 -2.09 2.35
N ALA A 249 -33.48 -1.07 1.50
CA ALA A 249 -32.38 -0.12 1.55
C ALA A 249 -32.31 0.66 2.87
N MET A 250 -33.43 1.06 3.47
CA MET A 250 -33.42 1.71 4.79
C MET A 250 -32.87 0.80 5.88
N ILE A 251 -33.27 -0.47 5.92
CA ILE A 251 -32.69 -1.45 6.85
C ILE A 251 -31.21 -1.69 6.54
N GLY A 252 -30.85 -1.71 5.26
CA GLY A 252 -29.47 -1.79 4.80
C GLY A 252 -28.58 -0.65 5.30
N ARG A 253 -29.11 0.58 5.37
CA ARG A 253 -28.39 1.70 6.00
C ARG A 253 -28.18 1.45 7.49
N MET A 254 -29.19 0.95 8.20
CA MET A 254 -29.05 0.56 9.62
C MET A 254 -28.00 -0.55 9.82
N LEU A 255 -27.84 -1.45 8.85
CA LEU A 255 -26.79 -2.48 8.86
C LEU A 255 -25.40 -1.90 8.67
N ILE A 256 -25.25 -0.91 7.77
CA ILE A 256 -23.99 -0.20 7.59
C ILE A 256 -23.64 0.58 8.86
N GLU A 257 -24.60 1.33 9.42
CA GLU A 257 -24.44 2.03 10.70
C GLU A 257 -24.05 1.07 11.84
N TYR A 258 -24.61 -0.15 11.85
CA TYR A 258 -24.24 -1.19 12.81
C TYR A 258 -22.78 -1.66 12.64
N GLN A 259 -22.26 -1.78 11.42
CA GLN A 259 -20.82 -2.07 11.22
C GLN A 259 -19.95 -0.90 11.67
N ASP A 260 -20.34 0.32 11.34
CA ASP A 260 -19.62 1.53 11.75
C ASP A 260 -19.55 1.64 13.28
N MET A 261 -20.64 1.32 14.00
CA MET A 261 -20.65 1.27 15.46
C MET A 261 -19.67 0.24 16.04
N LYS A 262 -19.56 -0.94 15.41
CA LYS A 262 -18.59 -1.98 15.82
C LYS A 262 -17.16 -1.49 15.62
N ALA A 263 -16.87 -0.89 14.47
CA ALA A 263 -15.55 -0.34 14.15
C ALA A 263 -15.17 0.81 15.10
N ALA A 264 -16.10 1.69 15.44
CA ALA A 264 -15.87 2.82 16.34
C ALA A 264 -15.79 2.45 17.83
N GLY A 265 -15.84 1.15 18.18
CA GLY A 265 -15.65 0.67 19.56
C GLY A 265 -16.79 1.02 20.51
N HIS A 266 -18.03 1.11 20.02
CA HIS A 266 -19.21 1.29 20.88
C HIS A 266 -19.37 0.14 21.89
N SER A 267 -20.11 0.40 22.98
CA SER A 267 -20.30 -0.60 24.04
C SER A 267 -21.05 -1.84 23.54
N ALA A 268 -20.70 -3.01 24.10
CA ALA A 268 -21.33 -4.29 23.74
C ALA A 268 -22.86 -4.28 23.91
N GLU A 269 -23.37 -3.55 24.91
CA GLU A 269 -24.82 -3.41 25.12
C GLU A 269 -25.50 -2.63 23.98
N GLN A 270 -24.90 -1.53 23.51
CA GLN A 270 -25.43 -0.75 22.39
C GLN A 270 -25.41 -1.56 21.08
N ILE A 271 -24.32 -2.29 20.83
CA ILE A 271 -24.19 -3.17 19.65
C ILE A 271 -25.26 -4.26 19.69
N GLU A 272 -25.48 -4.89 20.84
CA GLU A 272 -26.47 -5.96 20.99
C GLU A 272 -27.91 -5.45 20.83
N GLN A 273 -28.24 -4.29 21.40
CA GLN A 273 -29.56 -3.67 21.21
C GLN A 273 -29.84 -3.37 19.74
N GLN A 274 -28.85 -2.82 19.02
CA GLN A 274 -28.97 -2.54 17.59
C GLN A 274 -29.11 -3.83 16.78
N ARG A 275 -28.35 -4.88 17.10
CA ARG A 275 -28.44 -6.20 16.46
C ARG A 275 -29.84 -6.80 16.59
N LEU A 276 -30.42 -6.80 17.80
CA LEU A 276 -31.77 -7.33 18.04
C LEU A 276 -32.85 -6.55 17.27
N SER A 277 -32.73 -5.21 17.20
CA SER A 277 -33.60 -4.36 16.39
C SER A 277 -33.52 -4.72 14.89
N LEU A 278 -32.31 -4.92 14.37
CA LEU A 278 -32.08 -5.33 12.98
C LEU A 278 -32.68 -6.70 12.66
N VAL A 279 -32.48 -7.69 13.53
CA VAL A 279 -33.06 -9.04 13.38
C VAL A 279 -34.59 -8.97 13.26
N SER A 280 -35.24 -8.23 14.16
CA SER A 280 -36.70 -8.07 14.13
C SER A 280 -37.19 -7.42 12.83
N ARG A 281 -36.47 -6.42 12.30
CA ARG A 281 -36.84 -5.72 11.06
C ARG A 281 -36.62 -6.57 9.82
N LEU A 282 -35.50 -7.29 9.77
CA LEU A 282 -35.22 -8.24 8.69
C LEU A 282 -36.29 -9.32 8.63
N GLN A 283 -36.64 -9.91 9.78
CA GLN A 283 -37.68 -10.93 9.83
C GLN A 283 -39.02 -10.39 9.35
N ALA A 284 -39.43 -9.20 9.78
CA ALA A 284 -40.67 -8.58 9.35
C ALA A 284 -40.71 -8.33 7.81
N GLU A 285 -39.60 -7.92 7.20
CA GLU A 285 -39.52 -7.75 5.75
C GLU A 285 -39.52 -9.10 4.98
N ILE A 286 -38.86 -10.13 5.53
CA ILE A 286 -38.89 -11.49 4.98
C ILE A 286 -40.32 -12.06 5.03
N ASP A 287 -41.02 -11.90 6.14
CA ASP A 287 -42.40 -12.37 6.30
C ASP A 287 -43.34 -11.63 5.34
N ARG A 288 -43.10 -10.34 5.11
CA ARG A 288 -43.93 -9.50 4.25
C ARG A 288 -43.73 -9.74 2.75
N PHE A 289 -42.48 -9.89 2.31
CA PHE A 289 -42.13 -9.93 0.87
C PHE A 289 -41.44 -11.22 0.42
N GLY A 290 -41.19 -12.16 1.34
CA GLY A 290 -40.41 -13.37 1.11
C GLY A 290 -38.90 -13.10 1.00
N ASN A 291 -38.14 -14.11 0.57
CA ASN A 291 -36.70 -14.01 0.41
C ASN A 291 -36.29 -13.05 -0.74
N PRO A 292 -35.47 -12.00 -0.50
CA PRO A 292 -35.04 -11.03 -1.52
C PRO A 292 -33.94 -11.56 -2.46
N GLY A 293 -33.32 -12.69 -2.12
CA GLY A 293 -32.33 -13.37 -2.95
C GLY A 293 -32.92 -14.15 -4.14
N ARG A 294 -34.23 -14.15 -4.32
CA ARG A 294 -34.93 -14.84 -5.42
C ARG A 294 -35.59 -13.87 -6.40
N GLY A 295 -35.77 -14.33 -7.64
CA GLY A 295 -36.51 -13.60 -8.67
C GLY A 295 -35.75 -12.40 -9.28
N PRO A 296 -36.44 -11.51 -10.01
CA PRO A 296 -35.81 -10.45 -10.79
C PRO A 296 -35.04 -9.41 -9.97
N ILE A 297 -35.45 -9.19 -8.71
CA ILE A 297 -34.81 -8.20 -7.82
C ILE A 297 -33.44 -8.67 -7.29
N ALA A 298 -33.13 -9.96 -7.39
CA ALA A 298 -31.84 -10.52 -7.00
C ALA A 298 -30.71 -10.12 -7.96
N LYS A 299 -31.05 -9.66 -9.17
CA LYS A 299 -30.10 -9.33 -10.25
C LYS A 299 -29.90 -7.83 -10.48
N LEU A 300 -30.37 -6.99 -9.56
CA LEU A 300 -30.28 -5.54 -9.71
C LEU A 300 -28.84 -5.05 -9.55
N SER A 301 -28.54 -3.88 -10.12
CA SER A 301 -27.26 -3.16 -10.01
C SER A 301 -27.48 -1.65 -10.16
N GLY A 302 -26.53 -0.83 -9.70
CA GLY A 302 -26.55 0.63 -9.91
C GLY A 302 -25.86 1.41 -8.79
N SER A 303 -25.53 2.67 -9.05
CA SER A 303 -24.76 3.57 -8.17
C SER A 303 -25.51 4.04 -6.90
N GLY A 304 -26.77 3.63 -6.68
CA GLY A 304 -27.50 3.90 -5.43
C GLY A 304 -27.83 2.64 -4.62
N ALA A 305 -27.36 1.47 -5.05
CA ALA A 305 -27.86 0.18 -4.55
C ALA A 305 -27.12 -0.36 -3.31
N ARG A 306 -26.07 0.33 -2.82
CA ARG A 306 -25.22 -0.16 -1.71
C ARG A 306 -26.04 -0.62 -0.51
N ALA A 307 -26.94 0.23 -0.03
CA ALA A 307 -27.78 -0.09 1.12
C ALA A 307 -28.72 -1.27 0.84
N TRP A 308 -29.31 -1.36 -0.35
CA TRP A 308 -30.10 -2.53 -0.74
C TRP A 308 -29.27 -3.83 -0.70
N PHE A 309 -28.01 -3.78 -1.14
CA PHE A 309 -27.14 -4.95 -1.10
C PHE A 309 -26.68 -5.35 0.30
N ALA A 310 -26.45 -4.38 1.20
CA ALA A 310 -26.21 -4.68 2.61
C ALA A 310 -27.40 -5.45 3.23
N PHE A 311 -28.62 -4.97 2.99
CA PHE A 311 -29.84 -5.67 3.40
C PHE A 311 -29.96 -7.08 2.81
N ARG A 312 -29.69 -7.24 1.51
CA ARG A 312 -29.72 -8.57 0.87
C ARG A 312 -28.62 -9.48 1.41
N GLY A 313 -27.42 -8.95 1.68
CA GLY A 313 -26.28 -9.68 2.20
C GLY A 313 -26.51 -10.25 3.59
N ALA A 314 -27.32 -9.57 4.41
CA ALA A 314 -27.75 -10.03 5.72
C ALA A 314 -28.75 -11.19 5.70
N ILE A 315 -29.18 -11.66 4.52
CA ILE A 315 -30.16 -12.74 4.35
C ILE A 315 -29.54 -13.85 3.50
N LYS A 316 -29.51 -15.07 4.04
CA LYS A 316 -28.99 -16.26 3.37
C LYS A 316 -29.88 -16.69 2.19
N LEU A 317 -29.33 -17.52 1.30
CA LEU A 317 -30.04 -18.04 0.12
C LEU A 317 -31.29 -18.87 0.47
N ASP A 318 -31.30 -19.53 1.63
CA ASP A 318 -32.46 -20.26 2.16
C ASP A 318 -33.54 -19.33 2.76
N GLY A 319 -33.23 -18.04 2.96
CA GLY A 319 -34.13 -17.03 3.51
C GLY A 319 -33.95 -16.80 5.01
N THR A 320 -32.99 -17.47 5.65
CA THR A 320 -32.66 -17.22 7.06
C THR A 320 -31.76 -16.01 7.23
N ILE A 321 -31.80 -15.38 8.41
CA ILE A 321 -30.93 -14.25 8.75
C ILE A 321 -29.48 -14.71 8.90
N SER A 322 -28.53 -13.83 8.59
CA SER A 322 -27.09 -14.10 8.61
C SER A 322 -26.54 -14.57 9.96
N ASP A 323 -25.37 -15.23 9.91
CA ASP A 323 -24.70 -15.71 11.12
C ASP A 323 -24.26 -14.57 12.02
N GLU A 324 -23.82 -13.45 11.44
CA GLU A 324 -23.53 -12.22 12.18
C GLU A 324 -24.70 -11.75 13.02
N LEU A 325 -25.86 -11.55 12.39
CA LEU A 325 -27.00 -11.00 13.09
C LEU A 325 -27.67 -12.02 14.00
N THR A 326 -27.36 -13.31 13.88
CA THR A 326 -27.83 -14.34 14.82
C THR A 326 -26.84 -14.64 15.95
N GLY A 327 -25.70 -13.93 16.01
CA GLY A 327 -24.66 -14.13 17.02
C GLY A 327 -23.87 -15.43 16.84
N LYS A 328 -23.89 -15.99 15.64
CA LYS A 328 -23.21 -17.24 15.26
C LYS A 328 -21.95 -16.99 14.42
N LEU A 329 -21.55 -15.73 14.25
CA LEU A 329 -20.31 -15.39 13.55
C LEU A 329 -19.12 -15.87 14.38
N VAL A 330 -18.26 -16.69 13.79
CA VAL A 330 -17.02 -17.13 14.43
C VAL A 330 -16.02 -15.99 14.27
N THR A 331 -15.73 -15.28 15.37
CA THR A 331 -14.79 -14.14 15.36
C THR A 331 -13.37 -14.54 15.74
N HIS A 332 -13.20 -15.57 16.57
CA HIS A 332 -11.93 -16.25 16.82
C HIS A 332 -12.21 -17.67 17.32
N ASP A 333 -11.59 -18.67 16.69
CA ASP A 333 -11.60 -20.02 17.24
C ASP A 333 -10.56 -20.13 18.37
N SER A 334 -10.99 -19.76 19.58
CA SER A 334 -10.18 -19.92 20.80
C SER A 334 -9.80 -21.37 21.11
N SER A 335 -10.39 -22.37 20.43
CA SER A 335 -10.02 -23.78 20.58
C SER A 335 -8.80 -24.18 19.74
N ALA A 336 -8.38 -23.33 18.81
CA ALA A 336 -7.33 -23.63 17.83
C ALA A 336 -5.99 -22.97 18.19
N SER A 337 -5.49 -23.04 19.42
CA SER A 337 -4.21 -22.35 19.73
C SER A 337 -2.98 -23.12 19.23
N TYR A 338 -2.94 -24.43 19.50
CA TYR A 338 -1.91 -25.42 19.12
C TYR A 338 -2.31 -26.75 19.79
N ASP A 339 -1.74 -27.89 19.36
CA ASP A 339 -1.88 -29.14 20.10
C ASP A 339 -1.07 -29.07 21.41
N SER A 340 -1.72 -28.66 22.50
CA SER A 340 -1.12 -28.59 23.83
C SER A 340 -0.77 -29.95 24.46
N THR A 341 -1.08 -31.06 23.79
CA THR A 341 -0.65 -32.40 24.18
C THR A 341 0.57 -32.89 23.37
N SER A 342 0.99 -32.14 22.35
CA SER A 342 2.19 -32.40 21.56
C SER A 342 3.38 -31.62 22.12
N TYR A 343 4.45 -32.32 22.48
CA TYR A 343 5.65 -31.68 23.02
C TYR A 343 6.26 -30.69 22.01
N GLN A 344 6.27 -31.06 20.73
CA GLN A 344 6.84 -30.25 19.66
C GLN A 344 6.00 -29.00 19.40
N ASP A 345 4.67 -29.12 19.38
CA ASP A 345 3.80 -27.98 19.08
C ASP A 345 3.70 -27.02 20.26
N THR A 346 3.77 -27.53 21.50
CA THR A 346 3.90 -26.70 22.71
C THR A 346 5.19 -25.89 22.70
N LEU A 347 6.32 -26.51 22.34
CA LEU A 347 7.60 -25.80 22.19
C LEU A 347 7.53 -24.73 21.09
N ARG A 348 6.97 -25.05 19.92
CA ARG A 348 6.81 -24.09 18.82
C ARG A 348 5.90 -22.92 19.20
N TYR A 349 4.82 -23.19 19.92
CA TYR A 349 3.92 -22.16 20.44
C TYR A 349 4.67 -21.21 21.37
N LEU A 350 5.37 -21.75 22.37
CA LEU A 350 6.13 -20.92 23.32
C LEU A 350 7.28 -20.15 22.68
N TYR A 351 7.98 -20.75 21.72
CA TYR A 351 9.11 -20.13 21.01
C TYR A 351 8.68 -19.06 20.01
N SER A 352 7.37 -18.94 19.70
CA SER A 352 6.87 -17.87 18.85
C SER A 352 6.97 -16.48 19.52
N ASP A 353 7.09 -16.44 20.84
CA ASP A 353 7.44 -15.24 21.60
C ASP A 353 8.97 -15.06 21.63
N LEU A 354 9.49 -14.14 20.81
CA LEU A 354 10.92 -13.83 20.70
C LEU A 354 11.58 -13.38 22.01
N THR A 355 10.80 -13.07 23.06
CA THR A 355 11.35 -12.77 24.40
C THR A 355 11.73 -14.03 25.18
N ARG A 356 11.32 -15.21 24.71
CA ARG A 356 11.54 -16.51 25.34
C ARG A 356 12.52 -17.35 24.53
N ASP A 357 13.80 -17.04 24.67
CA ASP A 357 14.88 -17.85 24.09
C ASP A 357 16.04 -17.97 25.09
N PRO A 358 16.29 -19.16 25.66
CA PRO A 358 15.60 -20.44 25.48
C PRO A 358 14.32 -20.61 26.33
N ILE A 359 13.43 -21.54 25.95
CA ILE A 359 12.20 -21.85 26.70
C ILE A 359 12.53 -22.55 28.02
N GLN A 360 12.03 -22.01 29.12
CA GLN A 360 12.20 -22.62 30.44
C GLN A 360 11.22 -23.77 30.65
N LEU A 361 11.60 -24.76 31.47
CA LEU A 361 10.78 -25.94 31.73
C LEU A 361 9.45 -25.57 32.42
N ASP A 362 9.44 -24.54 33.27
CA ASP A 362 8.23 -24.05 33.93
C ASP A 362 7.22 -23.48 32.92
N ASP A 363 7.69 -22.70 31.94
CA ASP A 363 6.85 -22.18 30.86
C ASP A 363 6.27 -23.33 30.03
N PHE A 364 7.08 -24.36 29.76
CA PHE A 364 6.63 -25.56 29.06
C PHE A 364 5.54 -26.30 29.83
N ARG A 365 5.69 -26.45 31.16
CA ARG A 365 4.67 -27.07 32.03
C ARG A 365 3.36 -26.30 32.04
N LEU A 366 3.42 -24.97 31.99
CA LEU A 366 2.22 -24.12 31.98
C LEU A 366 1.43 -24.24 30.67
N ALA A 367 2.12 -24.44 29.56
CA ALA A 367 1.52 -24.55 28.23
C ALA A 367 1.07 -25.98 27.89
N PHE A 368 1.78 -27.01 28.35
CA PHE A 368 1.47 -28.41 28.04
C PHE A 368 0.33 -28.95 28.91
N THR A 369 -0.66 -29.59 28.29
CA THR A 369 -1.86 -30.11 28.99
C THR A 369 -1.86 -31.62 29.24
N GLY A 370 -0.87 -32.35 28.72
CA GLY A 370 -0.69 -33.79 28.99
C GLY A 370 0.05 -34.10 30.29
N GLU A 371 0.34 -35.38 30.55
CA GLU A 371 1.10 -35.81 31.73
C GLU A 371 2.60 -35.52 31.58
N LEU A 372 3.19 -34.86 32.60
CA LEU A 372 4.63 -34.57 32.66
C LEU A 372 5.26 -35.08 33.97
N PRO A 373 6.53 -35.54 33.96
CA PRO A 373 7.26 -35.86 35.17
C PRO A 373 7.38 -34.66 36.11
N ALA A 374 7.26 -34.87 37.43
CA ALA A 374 7.36 -33.78 38.41
C ALA A 374 8.80 -33.24 38.59
N SER A 375 9.81 -34.07 38.36
CA SER A 375 11.22 -33.69 38.46
C SER A 375 11.69 -33.03 37.17
N ASP A 376 12.40 -31.89 37.29
CA ASP A 376 12.96 -31.19 36.13
C ASP A 376 14.01 -32.02 35.40
N GLY A 377 14.78 -32.85 36.12
CA GLY A 377 15.74 -33.76 35.49
C GLY A 377 15.06 -34.84 34.65
N GLU A 378 13.93 -35.38 35.12
CA GLU A 378 13.14 -36.37 34.38
C GLU A 378 12.42 -35.74 33.19
N LEU A 379 11.85 -34.55 33.37
CA LEU A 379 11.24 -33.78 32.28
C LEU A 379 12.27 -33.42 31.20
N LEU A 380 13.44 -32.93 31.59
CA LEU A 380 14.50 -32.58 30.65
C LEU A 380 15.00 -33.81 29.89
N ASN A 381 15.13 -34.97 30.55
CA ASN A 381 15.49 -36.23 29.89
C ASN A 381 14.43 -36.70 28.87
N LEU A 382 13.14 -36.56 29.20
CA LEU A 382 12.02 -36.86 28.31
C LEU A 382 12.06 -35.96 27.07
N LEU A 383 12.18 -34.64 27.27
CA LEU A 383 12.23 -33.66 26.20
C LEU A 383 13.50 -33.81 25.35
N ALA A 384 14.65 -34.08 25.95
CA ALA A 384 15.90 -34.35 25.23
C ALA A 384 15.83 -35.62 24.36
N SER A 385 14.98 -36.58 24.72
CA SER A 385 14.72 -37.79 23.94
C SER A 385 13.64 -37.60 22.86
N THR A 386 12.95 -36.45 22.88
CA THR A 386 11.86 -36.16 21.95
C THR A 386 12.42 -35.60 20.65
N PRO A 387 12.10 -36.17 19.48
CA PRO A 387 12.54 -35.64 18.19
C PRO A 387 12.17 -34.16 18.04
N GLY A 388 13.03 -33.36 17.40
CA GLY A 388 12.76 -31.94 17.13
C GLY A 388 12.99 -30.98 18.31
N ILE A 389 13.35 -31.47 19.50
CA ILE A 389 13.70 -30.65 20.67
C ILE A 389 15.21 -30.71 20.94
N ALA A 390 15.82 -29.56 21.18
CA ALA A 390 17.22 -29.43 21.60
C ALA A 390 17.32 -28.84 22.99
N VAL A 391 18.24 -29.39 23.80
CA VAL A 391 18.62 -28.78 25.08
C VAL A 391 19.62 -27.66 24.80
N SER A 392 19.36 -26.47 25.34
CA SER A 392 20.22 -25.30 25.18
C SER A 392 21.39 -25.33 26.17
N PRO A 393 22.61 -24.97 25.74
CA PRO A 393 23.75 -24.80 26.66
C PRO A 393 23.53 -23.66 27.67
N TYR A 394 22.55 -22.77 27.42
CA TYR A 394 22.17 -21.66 28.30
C TYR A 394 21.04 -22.01 29.27
N GLY A 395 20.62 -23.28 29.33
CA GLY A 395 19.49 -23.76 30.14
C GLY A 395 18.18 -23.81 29.36
N GLY A 396 17.25 -24.70 29.72
CA GLY A 396 15.98 -24.86 29.00
C GLY A 396 16.08 -25.58 27.65
N ILE A 397 15.07 -25.38 26.79
CA ILE A 397 14.90 -26.07 25.52
C ILE A 397 14.62 -25.11 24.37
N VAL A 398 15.00 -25.50 23.16
CA VAL A 398 14.74 -24.77 21.91
C VAL A 398 14.40 -25.75 20.79
N PRO A 399 13.78 -25.32 19.68
CA PRO A 399 13.62 -26.17 18.51
C PRO A 399 14.99 -26.69 18.01
N PHE A 400 15.08 -27.98 17.69
CA PHE A 400 16.35 -28.61 17.27
C PHE A 400 16.95 -27.96 16.02
N ALA A 401 16.10 -27.56 15.08
CA ALA A 401 16.53 -26.84 13.89
C ALA A 401 17.18 -25.48 14.24
N ARG A 402 16.69 -24.78 15.27
CA ARG A 402 17.28 -23.51 15.74
C ARG A 402 18.64 -23.72 16.36
N ALA A 403 18.76 -24.72 17.25
CA ALA A 403 20.03 -25.06 17.92
C ALA A 403 21.16 -25.46 16.96
N THR A 404 20.81 -25.90 15.74
CA THR A 404 21.73 -26.41 14.71
C THR A 404 21.87 -25.49 13.50
N SER A 405 21.44 -24.23 13.62
CA SER A 405 21.51 -23.20 12.59
C SER A 405 22.16 -21.92 13.13
N GLY A 406 22.67 -21.06 12.26
CA GLY A 406 23.40 -19.83 12.61
C GLY A 406 24.90 -19.95 12.38
N ASP A 407 25.67 -19.04 12.97
CA ASP A 407 27.14 -19.04 12.87
C ASP A 407 27.72 -20.20 13.71
N ILE A 408 28.34 -21.16 13.03
CA ILE A 408 29.01 -22.33 13.58
C ILE A 408 29.99 -21.94 14.67
N ASN A 409 30.73 -20.84 14.49
CA ASN A 409 31.72 -20.38 15.47
C ASN A 409 31.06 -19.94 16.78
N GLU A 410 29.83 -19.43 16.72
CA GLU A 410 29.07 -18.99 17.89
C GLU A 410 28.31 -20.15 18.55
N ILE A 411 27.87 -21.15 17.77
CA ILE A 411 26.98 -22.21 18.28
C ILE A 411 27.68 -23.50 18.68
N VAL A 412 28.89 -23.79 18.19
CA VAL A 412 29.62 -25.04 18.48
C VAL A 412 30.37 -24.97 19.81
N ALA A 413 31.11 -23.89 20.06
CA ALA A 413 31.95 -23.78 21.26
C ALA A 413 31.14 -23.91 22.57
N PRO A 414 30.01 -23.20 22.76
CA PRO A 414 29.19 -23.35 23.96
C PRO A 414 28.64 -24.77 24.14
N LYS A 415 28.32 -25.48 23.04
CA LYS A 415 27.85 -26.86 23.09
C LYS A 415 28.95 -27.83 23.49
N GLN A 416 30.18 -27.63 23.03
CA GLN A 416 31.32 -28.47 23.42
C GLN A 416 31.69 -28.26 24.90
N GLU A 417 31.70 -27.01 25.38
CA GLU A 417 31.91 -26.69 26.79
C GLU A 417 30.81 -27.32 27.66
N PHE A 418 29.55 -27.17 27.27
CA PHE A 418 28.43 -27.77 27.98
C PHE A 418 28.51 -29.30 27.98
N LEU A 419 28.82 -29.91 26.83
CA LEU A 419 28.99 -31.37 26.69
C LEU A 419 30.03 -31.94 27.66
N ALA A 420 31.12 -31.22 27.93
CA ALA A 420 32.16 -31.64 28.86
C ALA A 420 31.67 -31.72 30.33
N THR A 421 30.59 -31.00 30.66
CA THR A 421 30.00 -30.99 32.01
C THR A 421 28.89 -32.02 32.21
N LEU A 422 28.38 -32.61 31.12
CA LEU A 422 27.19 -33.47 31.16
C LEU A 422 27.53 -34.93 31.51
N PRO A 423 26.78 -35.58 32.43
CA PRO A 423 26.85 -37.02 32.65
C PRO A 423 26.29 -37.79 31.44
N ASP A 424 26.62 -39.08 31.34
CA ASP A 424 26.03 -39.93 30.31
C ASP A 424 24.51 -40.04 30.48
N GLY A 425 23.77 -39.86 29.38
CA GLY A 425 22.31 -39.87 29.39
C GLY A 425 21.67 -39.14 28.20
N PRO A 426 20.33 -38.99 28.21
CA PRO A 426 19.57 -38.38 27.12
C PRO A 426 20.03 -36.97 26.75
N VAL A 427 20.33 -36.13 27.74
CA VAL A 427 20.79 -34.74 27.50
C VAL A 427 22.14 -34.72 26.78
N LYS A 428 23.10 -35.54 27.20
CA LYS A 428 24.41 -35.66 26.53
C LYS A 428 24.25 -36.16 25.10
N ASN A 429 23.42 -37.17 24.88
CA ASN A 429 23.10 -37.68 23.54
C ASN A 429 22.43 -36.62 22.67
N ASN A 430 21.54 -35.81 23.24
CA ASN A 430 20.89 -34.71 22.53
C ASN A 430 21.91 -33.68 22.04
N VAL A 431 22.84 -33.23 22.88
CA VAL A 431 23.91 -32.29 22.50
C VAL A 431 24.88 -32.90 21.47
N LEU A 432 25.22 -34.18 21.61
CA LEU A 432 26.02 -34.90 20.60
C LEU A 432 25.32 -34.93 19.23
N ASN A 433 24.01 -35.21 19.22
CA ASN A 433 23.21 -35.20 18.00
C ASN A 433 23.15 -33.80 17.37
N GLN A 434 23.06 -32.74 18.18
CA GLN A 434 23.13 -31.36 17.68
C GLN A 434 24.47 -31.10 16.97
N LEU A 435 25.60 -31.47 17.57
CA LEU A 435 26.93 -31.29 16.97
C LEU A 435 27.10 -32.10 15.68
N ALA A 436 26.63 -33.35 15.65
CA ALA A 436 26.65 -34.17 14.44
C ALA A 436 25.80 -33.55 13.31
N ALA A 437 24.61 -33.05 13.65
CA ALA A 437 23.73 -32.39 12.68
C ALA A 437 24.32 -31.07 12.14
N ILE A 438 25.02 -30.30 12.98
CA ILE A 438 25.74 -29.08 12.53
C ILE A 438 26.79 -29.44 11.49
N GLU A 439 27.59 -30.48 11.74
CA GLU A 439 28.65 -30.91 10.83
C GLU A 439 28.07 -31.48 9.52
N GLU A 440 26.96 -32.22 9.59
CA GLU A 440 26.25 -32.75 8.41
C GLU A 440 25.64 -31.63 7.55
N LYS A 441 25.02 -30.63 8.18
CA LYS A 441 24.40 -29.48 7.48
C LYS A 441 25.42 -28.50 6.90
N ARG A 442 26.67 -28.55 7.35
CA ARG A 442 27.71 -27.62 6.91
C ARG A 442 28.11 -27.89 5.45
N ILE A 443 27.67 -27.02 4.55
CA ILE A 443 28.10 -27.05 3.15
C ILE A 443 29.54 -26.54 3.04
N LYS A 444 30.50 -27.46 2.91
CA LYS A 444 31.91 -27.12 2.70
C LYS A 444 32.21 -26.96 1.21
N THR A 445 33.00 -25.97 0.85
CA THR A 445 33.62 -25.87 -0.46
C THR A 445 34.76 -26.90 -0.54
N PRO A 446 34.70 -27.86 -1.49
CA PRO A 446 35.78 -28.81 -1.70
C PRO A 446 37.10 -28.09 -2.02
N ALA A 447 38.22 -28.66 -1.58
CA ALA A 447 39.54 -28.02 -1.68
C ALA A 447 39.87 -27.60 -3.12
N GLU A 448 39.51 -28.40 -4.12
CA GLU A 448 39.73 -28.15 -5.54
C GLU A 448 38.95 -26.96 -6.11
N ASN A 449 37.85 -26.58 -5.47
CA ASN A 449 36.96 -25.48 -5.85
C ASN A 449 37.34 -24.15 -5.17
N ILE A 450 38.25 -24.18 -4.19
CA ILE A 450 38.79 -22.98 -3.58
C ILE A 450 39.78 -22.32 -4.55
N ARG A 451 39.64 -21.00 -4.71
CA ARG A 451 40.55 -20.17 -5.51
C ARG A 451 41.18 -19.11 -4.63
N PHE A 452 42.50 -19.20 -4.48
CA PHE A 452 43.30 -18.25 -3.71
C PHE A 452 43.71 -17.09 -4.61
N LYS A 453 43.28 -15.87 -4.26
CA LYS A 453 43.73 -14.66 -4.95
C LYS A 453 44.88 -14.01 -4.19
N LEU A 454 45.84 -13.46 -4.90
CA LEU A 454 47.05 -12.84 -4.31
C LEU A 454 46.72 -11.58 -3.46
N ASN A 455 45.55 -10.98 -3.67
CA ASN A 455 45.06 -9.83 -2.90
C ASN A 455 44.06 -10.18 -1.79
N SER A 456 43.81 -11.48 -1.54
CA SER A 456 42.93 -11.92 -0.46
C SER A 456 43.52 -11.61 0.92
N ARG A 457 42.66 -11.31 1.89
CA ARG A 457 43.05 -10.95 3.27
C ARG A 457 42.55 -11.92 4.34
N TRP A 458 41.85 -12.99 3.95
CA TRP A 458 41.25 -13.95 4.89
C TRP A 458 42.26 -14.98 5.44
N PHE A 459 43.48 -15.03 4.92
CA PHE A 459 44.55 -15.94 5.37
C PHE A 459 45.89 -15.22 5.54
N ASP A 460 46.86 -15.91 6.14
CA ASP A 460 48.20 -15.40 6.34
C ASP A 460 48.93 -15.25 4.99
N ARG A 461 49.26 -14.00 4.64
CA ARG A 461 49.78 -13.65 3.32
C ARG A 461 51.30 -13.79 3.23
N SER A 462 51.99 -14.22 4.30
CA SER A 462 53.38 -14.68 4.21
C SER A 462 53.55 -15.83 3.21
N VAL A 463 52.56 -16.70 3.06
CA VAL A 463 52.56 -17.78 2.06
C VAL A 463 52.54 -17.25 0.62
N ILE A 464 51.90 -16.09 0.39
CA ILE A 464 51.98 -15.40 -0.91
C ILE A 464 53.39 -14.85 -1.12
N LEU A 465 54.04 -14.33 -0.08
CA LEU A 465 55.40 -13.82 -0.16
C LEU A 465 56.39 -14.93 -0.58
N GLU A 466 56.30 -16.11 0.05
CA GLU A 466 57.12 -17.27 -0.28
C GLU A 466 57.01 -17.64 -1.77
N PHE A 467 55.78 -17.81 -2.25
CA PHE A 467 55.51 -18.06 -3.66
C PHE A 467 56.12 -16.99 -4.59
N LEU A 468 55.94 -15.72 -4.26
CA LEU A 468 56.42 -14.61 -5.10
C LEU A 468 57.95 -14.55 -5.14
N GLN A 469 58.62 -14.83 -4.03
CA GLN A 469 60.08 -14.87 -3.97
C GLN A 469 60.65 -16.03 -4.82
N GLU A 470 60.01 -17.21 -4.77
CA GLU A 470 60.36 -18.36 -5.62
C GLU A 470 60.11 -18.09 -7.12
N ASN A 471 59.15 -17.22 -7.45
CA ASN A 471 58.72 -16.93 -8.82
C ASN A 471 59.25 -15.60 -9.37
N GLY A 472 60.41 -15.15 -8.89
CA GLY A 472 61.17 -14.05 -9.50
C GLY A 472 60.90 -12.66 -8.92
N TYR A 473 60.31 -12.57 -7.72
CA TYR A 473 60.14 -11.32 -6.97
C TYR A 473 60.88 -11.35 -5.62
N PRO A 474 62.22 -11.57 -5.60
CA PRO A 474 63.00 -11.73 -4.37
C PRO A 474 63.05 -10.48 -3.49
N ASP A 475 62.78 -9.30 -4.07
CA ASP A 475 62.85 -8.01 -3.38
C ASP A 475 61.56 -7.67 -2.62
N LEU A 476 60.47 -8.42 -2.82
CA LEU A 476 59.25 -8.20 -2.06
C LEU A 476 59.45 -8.59 -0.59
N ARG A 477 58.81 -7.82 0.28
CA ARG A 477 58.70 -8.05 1.73
C ARG A 477 57.25 -7.89 2.14
N TYR A 478 56.82 -8.63 3.17
CA TYR A 478 55.48 -8.53 3.75
C TYR A 478 55.60 -8.15 5.22
N VAL A 479 55.11 -6.97 5.59
CA VAL A 479 55.38 -6.34 6.88
C VAL A 479 54.10 -5.78 7.49
N GLN A 480 54.00 -5.72 8.83
CA GLN A 480 52.84 -5.12 9.50
C GLN A 480 52.83 -3.60 9.31
N SER A 481 54.01 -3.00 9.43
CA SER A 481 54.28 -1.59 9.20
C SER A 481 55.73 -1.42 8.74
N VAL A 482 56.01 -0.40 7.95
CA VAL A 482 57.37 -0.13 7.44
C VAL A 482 58.18 0.57 8.54
N GLN A 483 59.29 -0.04 8.94
CA GLN A 483 60.27 0.48 9.90
C GLN A 483 61.65 0.52 9.24
N LEU A 484 62.40 1.59 9.49
CA LEU A 484 63.67 1.88 8.82
C LEU A 484 64.74 2.25 9.84
N GLU A 485 65.96 1.77 9.63
CA GLU A 485 67.18 2.25 10.29
C GLU A 485 68.16 2.79 9.23
N GLY A 486 68.30 4.12 9.16
CA GLY A 486 69.04 4.76 8.08
C GLY A 486 68.39 4.51 6.71
N ASP A 487 69.14 3.90 5.80
CA ASP A 487 68.70 3.58 4.44
C ASP A 487 68.22 2.11 4.29
N GLU A 488 68.21 1.34 5.37
CA GLU A 488 67.81 -0.09 5.38
C GLU A 488 66.45 -0.32 6.05
N MET A 489 65.66 -1.24 5.50
CA MET A 489 64.40 -1.70 6.08
C MET A 489 64.67 -2.81 7.08
N VAL A 490 64.23 -2.62 8.33
CA VAL A 490 64.46 -3.56 9.45
C VAL A 490 63.19 -4.28 9.90
N SER A 491 62.05 -4.06 9.23
CA SER A 491 60.79 -4.76 9.54
C SER A 491 60.92 -6.27 9.32
N ASP A 492 60.56 -7.05 10.35
CA ASP A 492 60.42 -8.50 10.24
C ASP A 492 59.27 -8.90 9.31
N THR A 493 59.35 -10.13 8.77
CA THR A 493 58.25 -10.72 8.02
C THR A 493 57.03 -10.88 8.93
N TYR A 494 55.92 -10.28 8.52
CA TYR A 494 54.67 -10.33 9.26
C TYR A 494 53.86 -11.58 8.89
N HIS A 495 53.21 -12.18 9.89
CA HIS A 495 52.27 -13.28 9.70
C HIS A 495 50.86 -12.78 9.99
N GLY A 496 50.01 -12.70 8.97
CA GLY A 496 48.69 -12.11 9.09
C GLY A 496 48.04 -11.79 7.73
N GLY A 497 46.78 -11.32 7.78
CA GLY A 497 45.99 -10.98 6.58
C GLY A 497 46.04 -9.49 6.20
N ASP A 498 46.41 -8.64 7.15
CA ASP A 498 46.26 -7.19 7.14
C ASP A 498 47.57 -6.41 6.93
N GLY A 499 48.70 -7.09 6.81
CA GLY A 499 49.99 -6.49 6.49
C GLY A 499 50.09 -5.93 5.05
N LEU A 500 51.26 -5.34 4.78
CA LEU A 500 51.58 -4.59 3.57
C LEU A 500 52.71 -5.26 2.79
N PHE A 501 52.53 -5.40 1.47
CA PHE A 501 53.61 -5.78 0.55
C PHE A 501 54.42 -4.55 0.13
N VAL A 502 55.75 -4.62 0.21
CA VAL A 502 56.68 -3.52 -0.15
C VAL A 502 57.91 -4.06 -0.88
N GLY A 503 58.54 -3.24 -1.72
CA GLY A 503 59.84 -3.56 -2.35
C GLY A 503 60.05 -2.91 -3.74
N HIS A 504 58.97 -2.68 -4.48
CA HIS A 504 59.01 -2.15 -5.84
C HIS A 504 58.49 -0.72 -5.97
N ARG A 505 57.59 -0.26 -5.10
CA ARG A 505 57.06 1.13 -5.14
C ARG A 505 57.63 2.06 -4.09
N TYR A 506 58.32 1.52 -3.09
CA TYR A 506 58.95 2.27 -2.02
C TYR A 506 60.46 1.98 -2.02
N GLY A 507 61.27 3.00 -1.73
CA GLY A 507 62.72 2.88 -1.64
C GLY A 507 63.37 4.20 -1.27
N VAL A 508 64.71 4.20 -1.17
CA VAL A 508 65.48 5.42 -0.96
C VAL A 508 65.37 6.31 -2.20
N VAL A 509 64.85 7.53 -2.04
CA VAL A 509 64.73 8.56 -3.07
C VAL A 509 65.58 9.75 -2.69
N GLN A 510 66.28 10.28 -3.69
CA GLN A 510 67.13 11.45 -3.52
C GLN A 510 66.27 12.71 -3.64
N ARG A 511 66.07 13.43 -2.54
CA ARG A 511 65.45 14.76 -2.57
C ARG A 511 66.50 15.83 -2.38
N LYS A 512 66.48 16.79 -3.29
CA LYS A 512 67.27 18.01 -3.15
C LYS A 512 66.47 19.00 -2.31
N ASP A 513 67.02 19.38 -1.17
CA ASP A 513 66.49 20.47 -0.37
C ASP A 513 66.49 21.75 -1.22
N LYS A 514 65.31 22.36 -1.39
CA LYS A 514 65.11 23.49 -2.32
C LYS A 514 65.76 24.78 -1.82
N GLU A 515 66.08 24.88 -0.54
CA GLU A 515 66.66 26.08 0.08
C GLU A 515 68.18 25.96 0.26
N THR A 516 68.67 24.79 0.68
CA THR A 516 70.10 24.59 0.95
C THR A 516 70.86 23.95 -0.21
N GLY A 517 70.15 23.33 -1.16
CA GLY A 517 70.74 22.58 -2.27
C GLY A 517 71.37 21.24 -1.87
N GLU A 518 71.31 20.89 -0.59
CA GLU A 518 71.84 19.66 -0.04
C GLU A 518 71.00 18.46 -0.49
N ILE A 519 71.69 17.35 -0.75
CA ILE A 519 71.07 16.10 -1.17
C ILE A 519 70.74 15.31 0.08
N ARG A 520 69.45 15.03 0.30
CA ARG A 520 68.98 14.12 1.35
C ARG A 520 68.45 12.84 0.72
N TYR A 521 68.81 11.72 1.32
CA TYR A 521 68.26 10.42 1.01
C TYR A 521 67.13 10.17 2.01
N GLU A 522 65.92 9.97 1.50
CA GLU A 522 64.75 9.65 2.31
C GLU A 522 63.99 8.49 1.70
N TRP A 523 63.37 7.66 2.54
CA TRP A 523 62.53 6.57 2.05
C TRP A 523 61.16 7.10 1.68
N ASP A 524 60.88 7.16 0.39
CA ASP A 524 59.60 7.66 -0.13
C ASP A 524 59.22 6.87 -1.39
N ARG A 525 58.01 7.11 -1.91
CA ARG A 525 57.49 6.45 -3.10
C ARG A 525 58.42 6.73 -4.29
N LYS A 526 58.98 5.67 -4.87
CA LYS A 526 59.78 5.76 -6.11
C LYS A 526 58.92 6.47 -7.18
N SER A 527 59.49 7.43 -7.91
CA SER A 527 58.84 8.13 -9.04
C SER A 527 59.71 8.04 -10.28
N GLY A 528 59.11 7.90 -11.48
CA GLY A 528 59.84 7.74 -12.75
C GLY A 528 59.86 6.29 -13.26
N GLU A 529 60.78 5.96 -14.18
CA GLU A 529 60.88 4.64 -14.83
C GLU A 529 61.01 3.47 -13.84
N ASN A 530 61.69 3.67 -12.72
CA ASN A 530 61.91 2.67 -11.65
C ASN A 530 60.66 2.37 -10.79
N ALA A 531 59.54 3.07 -11.02
CA ALA A 531 58.26 2.86 -10.31
C ALA A 531 57.12 2.44 -11.27
N THR A 532 57.50 1.96 -12.45
CA THR A 532 56.59 1.55 -13.52
C THR A 532 56.83 0.08 -13.89
N GLY A 533 55.94 -0.53 -14.68
CA GLY A 533 56.04 -1.95 -15.02
C GLY A 533 55.18 -2.88 -14.15
N PHE A 534 55.20 -4.17 -14.49
CA PHE A 534 54.38 -5.18 -13.82
C PHE A 534 54.70 -5.36 -12.33
N PRO A 535 55.96 -5.39 -11.84
CA PRO A 535 56.26 -5.54 -10.41
C PRO A 535 55.64 -4.44 -9.53
N ALA A 536 55.65 -3.20 -10.01
CA ALA A 536 54.99 -2.08 -9.32
C ALA A 536 53.46 -2.21 -9.34
N GLN A 537 52.86 -2.70 -10.44
CA GLN A 537 51.42 -2.99 -10.48
C GLN A 537 51.04 -4.20 -9.62
N LEU A 538 51.92 -5.20 -9.49
CA LEU A 538 51.76 -6.36 -8.62
C LEU A 538 51.72 -5.93 -7.16
N GLU A 539 52.72 -5.18 -6.68
CA GLU A 539 52.70 -4.65 -5.31
C GLU A 539 51.43 -3.82 -5.03
N LYS A 540 51.00 -3.01 -6.00
CA LYS A 540 49.75 -2.26 -5.90
C LYS A 540 48.52 -3.17 -5.78
N TYR A 541 48.45 -4.24 -6.56
CA TYR A 541 47.37 -5.22 -6.54
C TYR A 541 47.35 -6.01 -5.22
N LEU A 542 48.50 -6.47 -4.76
CA LEU A 542 48.66 -7.13 -3.45
C LEU A 542 48.13 -6.24 -2.32
N ASN A 543 48.31 -4.92 -2.41
CA ASN A 543 47.81 -3.99 -1.41
C ASN A 543 46.34 -3.55 -1.63
N GLY A 544 45.61 -4.21 -2.54
CA GLY A 544 44.17 -4.02 -2.76
C GLY A 544 43.80 -2.92 -3.75
N ALA A 545 44.76 -2.34 -4.46
CA ALA A 545 44.49 -1.30 -5.46
C ALA A 545 44.42 -1.86 -6.88
N ARG A 546 43.64 -1.21 -7.76
CA ARG A 546 43.41 -1.69 -9.13
C ARG A 546 44.67 -1.60 -9.99
N ILE A 547 44.90 -2.63 -10.82
CA ILE A 547 45.92 -2.64 -11.87
C ILE A 547 45.58 -1.57 -12.91
N GLY A 548 46.54 -0.68 -13.17
CA GLY A 548 46.44 0.36 -14.19
C GLY A 548 47.59 0.28 -15.20
N GLY A 549 47.50 1.08 -16.25
CA GLY A 549 48.54 1.19 -17.27
C GLY A 549 48.49 2.57 -17.93
N LYS A 550 49.50 2.89 -18.73
CA LYS A 550 49.55 4.15 -19.50
C LYS A 550 48.41 4.26 -20.52
N ASP A 551 47.88 3.12 -20.95
CA ASP A 551 46.74 2.95 -21.85
C ASP A 551 45.98 1.64 -21.49
N SER A 552 44.84 1.42 -22.15
CA SER A 552 44.01 0.23 -21.92
C SER A 552 44.73 -1.08 -22.29
N ALA A 553 45.56 -1.07 -23.34
CA ALA A 553 46.28 -2.26 -23.80
C ALA A 553 47.34 -2.71 -22.79
N THR A 554 48.12 -1.78 -22.25
CA THR A 554 49.11 -2.03 -21.21
C THR A 554 48.44 -2.50 -19.91
N ALA A 555 47.32 -1.87 -19.54
CA ALA A 555 46.55 -2.29 -18.38
C ALA A 555 46.00 -3.72 -18.52
N ASN A 556 45.53 -4.09 -19.72
CA ASN A 556 45.11 -5.46 -20.02
C ASN A 556 46.28 -6.45 -19.99
N GLY A 557 47.44 -6.10 -20.57
CA GLY A 557 48.64 -6.96 -20.50
C GLY A 557 49.09 -7.24 -19.07
N TYR A 558 49.03 -6.25 -18.17
CA TYR A 558 49.30 -6.50 -16.74
C TYR A 558 48.22 -7.35 -16.06
N ARG A 559 46.95 -7.24 -16.45
CA ARG A 559 45.89 -8.13 -15.93
C ARG A 559 46.08 -9.57 -16.38
N GLU A 560 46.50 -9.79 -17.62
CA GLU A 560 46.82 -11.13 -18.15
C GLU A 560 48.01 -11.75 -17.40
N GLN A 561 49.08 -10.98 -17.18
CA GLN A 561 50.22 -11.42 -16.37
C GLN A 561 49.82 -11.73 -14.93
N MET A 562 48.94 -10.93 -14.33
CA MET A 562 48.40 -11.20 -12.99
C MET A 562 47.60 -12.49 -12.96
N ALA A 563 46.73 -12.70 -13.94
CA ALA A 563 45.90 -13.91 -14.02
C ALA A 563 46.76 -15.18 -14.15
N LEU A 564 47.85 -15.11 -14.94
CA LEU A 564 48.81 -16.21 -15.04
C LEU A 564 49.53 -16.47 -13.71
N LEU A 565 49.96 -15.41 -13.02
CA LEU A 565 50.62 -15.51 -11.72
C LEU A 565 49.67 -16.07 -10.65
N GLU A 566 48.39 -15.69 -10.67
CA GLU A 566 47.35 -16.27 -9.81
C GLU A 566 47.11 -17.75 -10.13
N ASP A 567 47.08 -18.16 -11.41
CA ASP A 567 46.94 -19.57 -11.80
C ASP A 567 48.14 -20.40 -11.31
N GLN A 568 49.35 -19.87 -11.42
CA GLN A 568 50.56 -20.48 -10.87
C GLN A 568 50.49 -20.60 -9.34
N PHE A 569 50.07 -19.53 -8.65
CA PHE A 569 49.89 -19.57 -7.20
C PHE A 569 48.87 -20.62 -6.79
N ASN A 570 47.75 -20.75 -7.50
CA ASN A 570 46.73 -21.77 -7.20
C ASN A 570 47.21 -23.20 -7.44
N LYS A 571 48.22 -23.41 -8.29
CA LYS A 571 48.88 -24.72 -8.46
C LYS A 571 49.90 -24.97 -7.35
N TRP A 572 50.70 -23.96 -7.04
CA TRP A 572 51.75 -24.01 -6.02
C TRP A 572 51.19 -24.18 -4.61
N ILE A 573 50.13 -23.45 -4.25
CA ILE A 573 49.55 -23.49 -2.90
C ILE A 573 49.04 -24.88 -2.52
N LYS A 574 48.66 -25.71 -3.51
CA LYS A 574 48.18 -27.09 -3.31
C LYS A 574 49.27 -28.05 -2.85
N THR A 575 50.53 -27.71 -3.06
CA THR A 575 51.68 -28.52 -2.62
C THR A 575 52.31 -27.98 -1.34
N HIS A 576 51.74 -26.93 -0.76
CA HIS A 576 52.26 -26.26 0.43
C HIS A 576 51.78 -26.97 1.70
N ASP A 577 52.64 -27.07 2.73
CA ASP A 577 52.34 -27.78 3.99
C ASP A 577 51.12 -27.21 4.73
N ARG A 578 50.85 -25.91 4.54
CA ARG A 578 49.68 -25.22 5.11
C ARG A 578 48.39 -25.34 4.29
N TYR A 579 48.38 -26.08 3.18
CA TYR A 579 47.22 -26.13 2.29
C TYR A 579 45.94 -26.58 3.01
N ASP A 580 46.01 -27.67 3.79
CA ASP A 580 44.84 -28.19 4.50
C ASP A 580 44.35 -27.23 5.60
N GLU A 581 45.27 -26.57 6.31
CA GLU A 581 44.95 -25.49 7.27
C GLU A 581 44.18 -24.34 6.59
N LEU A 582 44.64 -23.93 5.40
CA LEU A 582 44.03 -22.85 4.63
C LEU A 582 42.67 -23.24 4.06
N VAL A 583 42.48 -24.49 3.64
CA VAL A 583 41.20 -25.04 3.19
C VAL A 583 40.19 -25.06 4.35
N ALA A 584 40.61 -25.48 5.54
CA ALA A 584 39.78 -25.43 6.74
C ALA A 584 39.39 -23.98 7.07
N LYS A 585 40.38 -23.08 7.12
CA LYS A 585 40.17 -21.64 7.38
C LYS A 585 39.23 -21.00 6.36
N TYR A 586 39.31 -21.35 5.08
CA TYR A 586 38.39 -20.85 4.06
C TYR A 586 36.94 -21.22 4.41
N ASN A 587 36.71 -22.48 4.75
CA ASN A 587 35.39 -22.95 5.13
C ASN A 587 34.92 -22.32 6.45
N ASP A 588 35.82 -22.04 7.39
CA ASP A 588 35.49 -21.38 8.66
C ASP A 588 35.19 -19.88 8.48
N VAL A 589 35.71 -19.24 7.42
CA VAL A 589 35.45 -17.82 7.12
C VAL A 589 34.23 -17.63 6.23
N PHE A 590 34.07 -18.46 5.20
CA PHE A 590 33.06 -18.26 4.16
C PHE A 590 31.86 -19.21 4.26
N ASN A 591 32.01 -20.36 4.92
CA ASN A 591 30.97 -21.38 5.10
C ASN A 591 30.72 -21.63 6.59
N SER A 592 30.70 -20.55 7.38
CA SER A 592 30.44 -20.58 8.82
C SER A 592 28.97 -20.52 9.17
N ASN A 593 28.08 -20.13 8.26
CA ASN A 593 26.67 -19.96 8.58
C ASN A 593 25.81 -21.10 8.02
N ILE A 594 25.08 -21.78 8.91
CA ILE A 594 24.07 -22.77 8.52
C ILE A 594 22.72 -22.07 8.46
N PRO A 595 22.05 -22.01 7.29
CA PRO A 595 20.72 -21.42 7.21
C PRO A 595 19.75 -22.22 8.08
N TYR A 596 18.83 -21.52 8.75
CA TYR A 596 17.74 -22.19 9.44
C TYR A 596 16.75 -22.75 8.41
N GLU A 597 16.41 -24.03 8.57
CA GLU A 597 15.42 -24.73 7.74
C GLU A 597 14.31 -25.26 8.63
N HIS A 598 13.06 -25.01 8.26
CA HIS A 598 11.91 -25.57 8.98
C HIS A 598 11.76 -27.05 8.63
N SER A 599 11.21 -27.84 9.55
CA SER A 599 10.95 -29.26 9.31
C SER A 599 10.06 -29.48 8.07
N GLY A 600 10.38 -30.50 7.26
CA GLY A 600 9.57 -30.99 6.16
C GLY A 600 8.55 -32.06 6.54
N ASP A 601 8.44 -32.42 7.82
CA ASP A 601 7.50 -33.45 8.29
C ASP A 601 6.05 -33.10 7.94
N PRO A 602 5.14 -34.08 7.81
CA PRO A 602 3.73 -33.81 7.54
C PRO A 602 3.13 -32.75 8.48
N LEU A 603 2.28 -31.86 7.95
CA LEU A 603 1.68 -30.76 8.72
C LEU A 603 0.58 -31.21 9.69
N GLY A 604 0.10 -32.46 9.58
CA GLY A 604 -0.96 -32.99 10.46
C GLY A 604 -2.36 -32.42 10.20
N LEU A 605 -2.59 -31.78 9.05
CA LEU A 605 -3.84 -31.11 8.70
C LEU A 605 -5.03 -32.08 8.68
N LYS A 606 -6.10 -31.74 9.41
CA LYS A 606 -7.32 -32.55 9.52
C LYS A 606 -8.27 -32.33 8.36
N GLY A 607 -8.28 -31.13 7.77
CA GLY A 607 -9.22 -30.73 6.72
C GLY A 607 -8.95 -31.25 5.31
N LEU A 608 -8.01 -32.18 5.09
CA LEU A 608 -7.58 -32.64 3.76
C LEU A 608 -8.44 -33.77 3.19
N SER A 609 -8.56 -33.83 1.86
CA SER A 609 -9.29 -34.90 1.15
C SER A 609 -8.55 -36.25 1.14
N GLY A 610 -7.23 -36.24 1.39
CA GLY A 610 -6.33 -37.37 1.23
C GLY A 610 -5.88 -37.64 -0.21
N LYS A 611 -6.47 -37.00 -1.23
CA LYS A 611 -6.10 -37.20 -2.65
C LYS A 611 -4.77 -36.55 -3.02
N ARG A 612 -4.43 -35.46 -2.33
CA ARG A 612 -3.20 -34.69 -2.53
C ARG A 612 -2.62 -34.35 -1.16
N GLN A 613 -1.33 -34.59 -0.99
CA GLN A 613 -0.58 -34.27 0.23
C GLN A 613 0.58 -33.33 -0.13
N PRO A 614 0.92 -32.34 0.71
CA PRO A 614 2.07 -31.50 0.44
C PRO A 614 3.38 -32.29 0.59
N PHE A 615 4.34 -32.00 -0.27
CA PHE A 615 5.70 -32.55 -0.18
C PHE A 615 6.47 -31.95 1.01
N ASP A 616 7.61 -32.57 1.35
CA ASP A 616 8.50 -32.14 2.44
C ASP A 616 8.91 -30.65 2.35
N TYR A 617 9.35 -30.21 1.17
CA TYR A 617 9.73 -28.81 0.93
C TYR A 617 8.54 -27.85 1.04
N GLN A 618 7.32 -28.32 0.71
CA GLN A 618 6.10 -27.52 0.86
C GLN A 618 5.70 -27.41 2.32
N ASN A 619 5.83 -28.49 3.10
CA ASN A 619 5.58 -28.47 4.55
C ASN A 619 6.57 -27.52 5.26
N SER A 620 7.85 -27.57 4.89
CA SER A 620 8.88 -26.66 5.40
C SER A 620 8.54 -25.20 5.11
N GLU A 621 8.17 -24.90 3.86
CA GLU A 621 7.82 -23.53 3.46
C GLU A 621 6.51 -23.03 4.09
N VAL A 622 5.51 -23.89 4.30
CA VAL A 622 4.30 -23.54 5.07
C VAL A 622 4.66 -23.14 6.49
N ARG A 623 5.53 -23.92 7.16
CA ARG A 623 5.99 -23.56 8.52
C ARG A 623 6.76 -22.25 8.53
N ARG A 624 7.61 -22.00 7.52
CA ARG A 624 8.32 -20.73 7.36
C ARG A 624 7.38 -19.56 7.22
N LEU A 625 6.48 -19.61 6.24
CA LEU A 625 5.53 -18.54 5.96
C LEU A 625 4.56 -18.30 7.12
N SER A 626 4.17 -19.36 7.81
CA SER A 626 3.31 -19.27 8.99
C SER A 626 4.03 -18.63 10.19
N GLU A 627 5.30 -18.96 10.42
CA GLU A 627 6.13 -18.38 11.51
C GLU A 627 6.50 -16.92 11.22
N ASP A 628 6.88 -16.61 9.99
CA ASP A 628 7.24 -15.23 9.58
C ASP A 628 6.02 -14.28 9.60
N GLY A 629 4.79 -14.83 9.51
CA GLY A 629 3.53 -14.08 9.41
C GLY A 629 3.34 -13.32 8.09
N ARG A 630 4.42 -13.12 7.33
CA ARG A 630 4.46 -12.48 6.01
C ARG A 630 5.62 -13.06 5.19
N GLY A 631 5.44 -13.19 3.88
CA GLY A 631 6.54 -13.69 3.04
C GLY A 631 6.18 -13.90 1.58
N ILE A 632 7.18 -14.31 0.81
CA ILE A 632 7.04 -14.65 -0.61
C ILE A 632 7.26 -16.15 -0.77
N LEU A 633 6.27 -16.83 -1.35
CA LEU A 633 6.41 -18.22 -1.82
C LEU A 633 7.15 -18.24 -3.17
N GLY A 634 8.47 -18.41 -3.12
CA GLY A 634 9.39 -18.27 -4.26
C GLY A 634 9.52 -19.48 -5.18
N PHE A 635 8.59 -20.44 -5.16
CA PHE A 635 8.72 -21.68 -5.92
C PHE A 635 8.60 -21.49 -7.43
N GLY A 636 9.41 -22.26 -8.18
CA GLY A 636 9.33 -22.39 -9.63
C GLY A 636 7.96 -22.85 -10.16
N THR A 637 7.76 -22.79 -11.48
CA THR A 637 6.55 -23.32 -12.13
C THR A 637 6.48 -24.84 -11.94
N GLY A 638 5.29 -25.38 -11.65
CA GLY A 638 5.07 -26.81 -11.44
C GLY A 638 5.37 -27.35 -10.04
N LEU A 639 6.00 -26.58 -9.14
CA LEU A 639 6.32 -27.01 -7.77
C LEU A 639 5.15 -26.88 -6.76
N GLY A 640 3.91 -26.80 -7.25
CA GLY A 640 2.70 -26.81 -6.40
C GLY A 640 2.50 -25.58 -5.50
N LYS A 641 2.64 -24.36 -6.05
CA LYS A 641 2.38 -23.11 -5.32
C LYS A 641 0.96 -23.04 -4.74
N THR A 642 -0.06 -23.37 -5.54
CA THR A 642 -1.46 -23.38 -5.10
C THR A 642 -1.67 -24.34 -3.93
N THR A 643 -1.13 -25.56 -4.01
CA THR A 643 -1.20 -26.57 -2.93
C THR A 643 -0.51 -26.06 -1.66
N THR A 644 0.65 -25.41 -1.79
CA THR A 644 1.35 -24.81 -0.64
C THR A 644 0.55 -23.66 -0.01
N ALA A 645 -0.11 -22.83 -0.83
CA ALA A 645 -0.97 -21.75 -0.37
C ALA A 645 -2.25 -22.23 0.34
N LEU A 646 -2.85 -23.32 -0.14
CA LEU A 646 -3.98 -23.99 0.52
C LEU A 646 -3.54 -24.65 1.84
N ALA A 647 -2.37 -25.27 1.86
CA ALA A 647 -1.79 -25.85 3.06
C ALA A 647 -1.44 -24.78 4.11
N LEU A 648 -0.93 -23.61 3.68
CA LEU A 648 -0.63 -22.49 4.59
C LEU A 648 -1.88 -21.95 5.27
N GLU A 649 -2.95 -21.71 4.51
CA GLU A 649 -4.23 -21.29 5.07
C GLU A 649 -4.75 -22.33 6.06
N ALA A 650 -4.71 -23.61 5.70
CA ALA A 650 -5.22 -24.64 6.59
C ALA A 650 -4.40 -24.81 7.85
N PHE A 651 -3.09 -24.69 7.73
CA PHE A 651 -2.20 -24.72 8.86
C PHE A 651 -2.42 -23.50 9.78
N ASN A 652 -2.60 -22.30 9.23
CA ASN A 652 -2.88 -21.12 10.03
C ASN A 652 -4.25 -21.18 10.70
N TYR A 653 -5.27 -21.69 10.01
CA TYR A 653 -6.61 -21.86 10.56
C TYR A 653 -6.65 -22.88 11.70
N GLU A 654 -6.09 -24.08 11.50
CA GLU A 654 -6.06 -25.14 12.53
C GLU A 654 -5.17 -24.78 13.73
N ASN A 655 -4.22 -23.86 13.57
CA ASN A 655 -3.41 -23.29 14.66
C ASN A 655 -3.90 -21.90 15.11
N GLY A 656 -5.10 -21.46 14.70
CA GLY A 656 -5.75 -20.24 15.21
C GLY A 656 -4.97 -18.95 14.95
N ARG A 657 -4.04 -18.99 13.98
CA ARG A 657 -3.30 -17.84 13.46
C ARG A 657 -4.11 -17.03 12.46
N SER A 658 -5.15 -17.63 11.89
CA SER A 658 -6.11 -16.96 11.02
C SER A 658 -7.51 -17.54 11.22
N THR A 659 -8.52 -16.70 11.14
CA THR A 659 -9.94 -17.07 11.21
C THR A 659 -10.59 -16.98 9.83
N ARG A 660 -10.10 -16.08 8.97
CA ARG A 660 -10.60 -15.90 7.61
C ARG A 660 -9.52 -15.43 6.65
N THR A 661 -9.26 -16.23 5.63
CA THR A 661 -8.27 -15.92 4.60
C THR A 661 -8.90 -15.44 3.29
N LEU A 662 -8.35 -14.37 2.74
CA LEU A 662 -8.63 -13.89 1.39
C LEU A 662 -7.58 -14.43 0.41
N TYR A 663 -8.02 -15.10 -0.65
CA TYR A 663 -7.21 -15.39 -1.83
C TYR A 663 -7.47 -14.38 -2.93
N VAL A 664 -6.40 -13.78 -3.45
CA VAL A 664 -6.46 -12.85 -4.60
C VAL A 664 -5.77 -13.48 -5.81
N VAL A 665 -6.53 -13.87 -6.82
CA VAL A 665 -6.03 -14.68 -7.95
C VAL A 665 -6.27 -14.03 -9.31
N PRO A 666 -5.42 -14.26 -10.33
CA PRO A 666 -5.74 -13.86 -11.70
C PRO A 666 -7.02 -14.53 -12.20
N LYS A 667 -7.85 -13.79 -12.94
CA LYS A 667 -9.10 -14.32 -13.52
C LYS A 667 -8.88 -15.56 -14.39
N SER A 668 -7.75 -15.66 -15.09
CA SER A 668 -7.41 -16.78 -15.97
C SER A 668 -7.16 -18.10 -15.26
N VAL A 669 -6.83 -18.07 -13.96
CA VAL A 669 -6.53 -19.28 -13.17
C VAL A 669 -7.58 -19.56 -12.09
N LEU A 670 -8.64 -18.75 -12.02
CA LEU A 670 -9.69 -18.87 -11.01
C LEU A 670 -10.35 -20.25 -11.00
N GLU A 671 -10.62 -20.83 -12.18
CA GLU A 671 -11.14 -22.20 -12.29
C GLU A 671 -10.14 -23.26 -11.80
N ASN A 672 -8.85 -23.08 -12.08
CA ASN A 672 -7.80 -24.00 -11.60
C ASN A 672 -7.74 -23.99 -10.07
N TRP A 673 -7.79 -22.80 -9.45
CA TRP A 673 -7.88 -22.66 -8.00
C TRP A 673 -9.09 -23.40 -7.41
N TYR A 674 -10.26 -23.33 -8.06
CA TYR A 674 -11.44 -24.10 -7.64
C TYR A 674 -11.19 -25.61 -7.65
N TYR A 675 -10.67 -26.15 -8.76
CA TYR A 675 -10.43 -27.59 -8.86
C TYR A 675 -9.33 -28.06 -7.90
N GLU A 676 -8.24 -27.30 -7.76
CA GLU A 676 -7.15 -27.63 -6.83
C GLU A 676 -7.62 -27.59 -5.37
N ALA A 677 -8.43 -26.59 -4.99
CA ALA A 677 -9.01 -26.52 -3.65
C ALA A 677 -9.97 -27.69 -3.39
N LYS A 678 -10.85 -28.03 -4.34
CA LYS A 678 -11.78 -29.16 -4.23
C LYS A 678 -11.06 -30.52 -4.18
N GLU A 679 -9.94 -30.64 -4.87
CA GLU A 679 -9.11 -31.85 -4.83
C GLU A 679 -8.32 -31.96 -3.53
N PHE A 680 -7.81 -30.85 -3.00
CA PHE A 680 -6.95 -30.82 -1.81
C PHE A 680 -7.74 -30.94 -0.50
N LEU A 681 -8.88 -30.26 -0.39
CA LEU A 681 -9.68 -30.15 0.83
C LEU A 681 -10.75 -31.23 0.91
N SER A 682 -11.07 -31.65 2.14
CA SER A 682 -12.27 -32.45 2.43
C SER A 682 -13.54 -31.69 2.02
N GLU A 683 -14.64 -32.41 1.79
CA GLU A 683 -15.91 -31.78 1.38
C GLU A 683 -16.40 -30.76 2.42
N GLU A 684 -16.26 -31.08 3.71
CA GLU A 684 -16.59 -30.18 4.82
C GLU A 684 -15.73 -28.91 4.78
N ALA A 685 -14.40 -29.03 4.69
CA ALA A 685 -13.50 -27.87 4.63
C ALA A 685 -13.75 -27.03 3.37
N PHE A 686 -13.94 -27.66 2.21
CA PHE A 686 -14.21 -26.98 0.94
C PHE A 686 -15.54 -26.23 0.95
N SER A 687 -16.57 -26.73 1.64
CA SER A 687 -17.87 -26.05 1.75
C SER A 687 -17.79 -24.67 2.43
N ASN A 688 -16.72 -24.44 3.20
CA ASN A 688 -16.45 -23.16 3.86
C ASN A 688 -15.67 -22.17 2.97
N TYR A 689 -15.41 -22.50 1.70
CA TYR A 689 -14.77 -21.62 0.72
C TYR A 689 -15.81 -20.93 -0.18
N LEU A 690 -15.65 -19.62 -0.38
CA LEU A 690 -16.47 -18.85 -1.32
C LEU A 690 -15.66 -18.44 -2.56
N PHE A 691 -15.97 -19.02 -3.72
CA PHE A 691 -15.46 -18.55 -5.01
C PHE A 691 -16.41 -17.49 -5.59
N VAL A 692 -16.08 -16.21 -5.42
CA VAL A 692 -16.99 -15.11 -5.77
C VAL A 692 -17.29 -15.05 -7.27
N GLY A 693 -16.26 -15.24 -8.11
CA GLY A 693 -16.34 -15.09 -9.57
C GLY A 693 -16.79 -16.33 -10.36
N LEU A 694 -17.17 -17.44 -9.71
CA LEU A 694 -17.52 -18.70 -10.39
C LEU A 694 -18.91 -19.20 -10.03
N ASP A 695 -19.63 -19.73 -11.02
CA ASP A 695 -20.84 -20.52 -10.82
C ASP A 695 -20.55 -21.98 -11.11
N VAL A 696 -20.95 -22.85 -10.19
CA VAL A 696 -21.05 -24.29 -10.41
C VAL A 696 -22.36 -24.55 -11.16
N LEU A 697 -22.27 -25.20 -12.32
CA LEU A 697 -23.44 -25.55 -13.11
C LEU A 697 -24.09 -26.81 -12.53
N MET A 698 -25.42 -26.75 -12.42
CA MET A 698 -26.24 -27.82 -11.85
C MET A 698 -27.12 -28.42 -12.94
N ASP A 699 -27.30 -29.75 -12.91
CA ASP A 699 -28.32 -30.50 -13.64
C ASP A 699 -29.36 -31.01 -12.63
N GLY A 700 -30.41 -30.20 -12.40
CA GLY A 700 -31.32 -30.43 -11.27
C GLY A 700 -30.63 -30.16 -9.94
N ASP A 701 -30.60 -31.15 -9.05
CA ASP A 701 -29.96 -31.05 -7.73
C ASP A 701 -28.50 -31.57 -7.72
N GLN A 702 -27.99 -32.05 -8.85
CA GLN A 702 -26.63 -32.58 -8.95
C GLN A 702 -25.71 -31.62 -9.71
N ILE A 703 -24.44 -31.58 -9.31
CA ILE A 703 -23.42 -30.81 -10.04
C ILE A 703 -23.21 -31.44 -11.40
N ARG A 704 -23.39 -30.64 -12.46
CA ARG A 704 -23.12 -31.06 -13.83
C ARG A 704 -21.63 -31.38 -13.97
N GLN A 705 -21.34 -32.56 -14.52
CA GLN A 705 -19.96 -33.00 -14.77
C GLN A 705 -19.62 -32.86 -16.26
N VAL A 706 -18.38 -32.46 -16.56
CA VAL A 706 -17.81 -32.35 -17.91
C VAL A 706 -16.48 -33.08 -17.99
N PRO A 707 -16.12 -33.66 -19.15
CA PRO A 707 -14.81 -34.30 -19.31
C PRO A 707 -13.68 -33.27 -19.25
N VAL A 708 -12.58 -33.64 -18.60
CA VAL A 708 -11.31 -32.92 -18.66
C VAL A 708 -10.74 -33.10 -20.07
N LEU A 709 -10.34 -32.01 -20.72
CA LEU A 709 -9.78 -32.04 -22.07
C LEU A 709 -8.28 -31.74 -22.02
N ASP A 710 -7.51 -32.40 -22.89
CA ASP A 710 -6.09 -32.13 -23.12
C ASP A 710 -5.90 -30.88 -24.01
N GLU A 711 -4.63 -30.54 -24.29
CA GLU A 711 -4.25 -29.40 -25.15
C GLU A 711 -4.83 -29.50 -26.59
N ASN A 712 -5.21 -30.70 -27.03
CA ASN A 712 -5.79 -30.97 -28.34
C ASN A 712 -7.33 -31.07 -28.30
N GLY A 713 -7.95 -30.77 -27.16
CA GLY A 713 -9.40 -30.84 -26.96
C GLY A 713 -9.95 -32.27 -26.84
N LYS A 714 -9.11 -33.28 -26.61
CA LYS A 714 -9.52 -34.67 -26.42
C LYS A 714 -9.71 -34.97 -24.93
N PRO A 715 -10.68 -35.82 -24.56
CA PRO A 715 -10.85 -36.22 -23.16
C PRO A 715 -9.58 -36.86 -22.59
N VAL A 716 -9.13 -36.36 -21.45
CA VAL A 716 -8.10 -36.99 -20.63
C VAL A 716 -8.69 -38.27 -20.05
N VAL A 717 -7.96 -39.38 -20.18
CA VAL A 717 -8.41 -40.71 -19.75
C VAL A 717 -7.62 -41.11 -18.50
N GLY A 718 -8.33 -41.59 -17.48
CA GLY A 718 -7.74 -42.10 -16.24
C GLY A 718 -7.04 -43.45 -16.44
N ALA A 719 -6.40 -43.94 -15.38
CA ALA A 719 -5.69 -45.23 -15.39
C ALA A 719 -6.59 -46.44 -15.70
N ASP A 720 -7.91 -46.28 -15.51
CA ASP A 720 -8.95 -47.27 -15.75
C ASP A 720 -9.57 -47.21 -17.16
N GLY A 721 -9.07 -46.32 -18.02
CA GLY A 721 -9.61 -46.15 -19.37
C GLY A 721 -10.88 -45.30 -19.45
N THR A 722 -11.35 -44.71 -18.34
CA THR A 722 -12.53 -43.84 -18.34
C THR A 722 -12.14 -42.35 -18.44
N PRO A 723 -12.97 -41.50 -19.10
CA PRO A 723 -12.71 -40.06 -19.13
C PRO A 723 -12.71 -39.47 -17.72
N VAL A 724 -11.68 -38.69 -17.40
CA VAL A 724 -11.63 -37.92 -16.15
C VAL A 724 -12.70 -36.84 -16.21
N MET A 725 -13.59 -36.81 -15.22
CA MET A 725 -14.68 -35.84 -15.13
C MET A 725 -14.38 -34.77 -14.08
N ARG A 726 -14.90 -33.56 -14.27
CA ARG A 726 -14.84 -32.44 -13.32
C ARG A 726 -16.13 -31.63 -13.33
N ASP A 727 -16.33 -30.83 -12.28
CA ASP A 727 -17.46 -29.92 -12.20
C ASP A 727 -17.49 -28.98 -13.41
N ALA A 728 -18.68 -28.75 -13.96
CA ALA A 728 -18.87 -27.75 -15.00
C ALA A 728 -18.98 -26.37 -14.37
N LEU A 729 -18.07 -25.46 -14.74
CA LEU A 729 -18.02 -24.10 -14.22
C LEU A 729 -18.36 -23.08 -15.30
N LYS A 730 -18.81 -21.91 -14.88
CA LYS A 730 -18.82 -20.69 -15.71
C LYS A 730 -18.45 -19.48 -14.86
N LEU A 731 -18.01 -18.40 -15.50
CA LEU A 731 -17.85 -17.12 -14.81
C LEU A 731 -19.21 -16.57 -14.36
N ALA A 732 -19.26 -16.11 -13.11
CA ALA A 732 -20.44 -15.48 -12.54
C ALA A 732 -20.71 -14.11 -13.18
N ASP A 733 -21.99 -13.72 -13.27
CA ASP A 733 -22.37 -12.39 -13.74
C ASP A 733 -22.13 -11.30 -12.67
N GLU A 734 -22.08 -10.04 -13.09
CA GLU A 734 -21.76 -8.90 -12.20
C GLU A 734 -22.74 -8.78 -11.02
N ALA A 735 -24.01 -9.13 -11.24
CA ALA A 735 -25.03 -9.09 -10.20
C ALA A 735 -24.75 -10.16 -9.13
N THR A 736 -24.42 -11.38 -9.55
CA THR A 736 -24.06 -12.49 -8.65
C THR A 736 -22.78 -12.18 -7.88
N ILE A 737 -21.76 -11.64 -8.54
CA ILE A 737 -20.51 -11.18 -7.92
C ILE A 737 -20.82 -10.14 -6.83
N THR A 738 -21.59 -9.10 -7.18
CA THR A 738 -21.97 -8.04 -6.25
C THR A 738 -22.69 -8.60 -5.03
N ALA A 739 -23.61 -9.53 -5.27
CA ALA A 739 -24.43 -10.13 -4.22
C ALA A 739 -23.60 -11.03 -3.29
N ARG A 740 -22.61 -11.77 -3.82
CA ARG A 740 -21.67 -12.58 -3.02
C ARG A 740 -20.71 -11.72 -2.21
N ILE A 741 -20.14 -10.66 -2.81
CA ILE A 741 -19.25 -9.73 -2.10
C ILE A 741 -19.96 -9.09 -0.91
N ASN A 742 -21.20 -8.63 -1.10
CA ASN A 742 -22.01 -8.05 -0.01
C ASN A 742 -22.46 -9.06 1.05
N ALA A 743 -22.35 -10.37 0.79
CA ALA A 743 -22.64 -11.40 1.79
C ALA A 743 -21.44 -11.74 2.67
N ILE A 744 -20.20 -11.35 2.28
CA ILE A 744 -18.97 -11.71 3.00
C ILE A 744 -18.99 -11.24 4.47
N PRO A 745 -19.30 -9.96 4.79
CA PRO A 745 -19.33 -9.48 6.18
C PRO A 745 -20.27 -10.28 7.09
N HIS A 746 -21.31 -10.86 6.49
CA HIS A 746 -22.40 -11.53 7.18
C HIS A 746 -22.26 -13.08 7.23
N SER A 747 -21.18 -13.61 6.68
CA SER A 747 -20.96 -15.05 6.49
C SER A 747 -19.92 -15.61 7.46
N ASN A 748 -19.82 -16.95 7.54
CA ASN A 748 -18.75 -17.68 8.23
C ASN A 748 -17.78 -18.34 7.25
N TYR A 749 -17.66 -17.84 6.02
CA TYR A 749 -16.68 -18.42 5.09
C TYR A 749 -15.28 -18.31 5.71
N ARG A 750 -14.61 -19.46 5.78
CA ARG A 750 -13.24 -19.59 6.26
C ARG A 750 -12.26 -19.02 5.23
N ALA A 751 -12.55 -19.21 3.95
CA ALA A 751 -11.76 -18.61 2.88
C ALA A 751 -12.65 -18.00 1.79
N VAL A 752 -12.21 -16.86 1.24
CA VAL A 752 -12.87 -16.19 0.12
C VAL A 752 -11.88 -16.05 -1.01
N VAL A 753 -12.28 -16.41 -2.23
CA VAL A 753 -11.45 -16.30 -3.43
C VAL A 753 -12.01 -15.20 -4.34
N LEU A 754 -11.23 -14.13 -4.50
CA LEU A 754 -11.51 -12.98 -5.37
C LEU A 754 -10.55 -12.95 -6.55
N THR A 755 -11.00 -12.44 -7.69
CA THR A 755 -10.06 -12.04 -8.75
C THR A 755 -9.34 -10.76 -8.37
N LYS A 756 -8.17 -10.50 -8.97
CA LYS A 756 -7.43 -9.23 -8.79
C LYS A 756 -8.32 -8.01 -9.04
N GLU A 757 -9.13 -8.04 -10.09
CA GLU A 757 -10.03 -6.93 -10.45
C GLU A 757 -11.14 -6.72 -9.41
N GLN A 758 -11.62 -7.80 -8.78
CA GLN A 758 -12.61 -7.72 -7.70
C GLN A 758 -11.98 -7.14 -6.43
N TYR A 759 -10.77 -7.60 -6.07
CA TYR A 759 -10.04 -7.11 -4.90
C TYR A 759 -9.74 -5.61 -4.97
N PHE A 760 -9.34 -5.08 -6.14
CA PHE A 760 -9.03 -3.66 -6.31
C PHE A 760 -10.24 -2.76 -6.09
N ARG A 761 -11.42 -3.24 -6.47
CA ARG A 761 -12.68 -2.51 -6.32
C ARG A 761 -13.19 -2.42 -4.88
N LEU A 762 -12.60 -3.15 -3.94
CA LEU A 762 -13.01 -3.08 -2.54
C LEU A 762 -12.59 -1.73 -1.94
N PRO A 763 -13.55 -0.91 -1.45
CA PRO A 763 -13.26 0.35 -0.77
C PRO A 763 -12.66 0.12 0.61
N LEU A 764 -12.00 1.15 1.13
CA LEU A 764 -11.50 1.27 2.50
C LEU A 764 -12.28 2.37 3.21
N ARG A 765 -12.29 2.36 4.53
CA ARG A 765 -12.83 3.44 5.36
C ARG A 765 -11.94 4.68 5.27
N ASP A 766 -12.55 5.86 5.35
CA ASP A 766 -11.81 7.12 5.30
C ASP A 766 -10.85 7.22 6.49
N GLU A 767 -11.24 6.72 7.67
CA GLU A 767 -10.39 6.68 8.86
C GLU A 767 -9.11 5.86 8.62
N THR A 768 -9.23 4.67 8.02
CA THR A 768 -8.09 3.80 7.70
C THR A 768 -7.14 4.45 6.68
N VAL A 769 -7.71 5.12 5.67
CA VAL A 769 -6.92 5.85 4.67
C VAL A 769 -6.18 7.04 5.31
N ASP A 770 -6.83 7.76 6.22
CA ASP A 770 -6.24 8.88 6.94
C ASP A 770 -5.18 8.44 7.95
N GLU A 771 -5.39 7.34 8.66
CA GLU A 771 -4.40 6.72 9.56
C GLU A 771 -3.14 6.29 8.80
N HIS A 772 -3.29 5.55 7.70
CA HIS A 772 -2.16 5.19 6.84
C HIS A 772 -1.40 6.43 6.34
N ALA A 773 -2.11 7.48 5.90
CA ALA A 773 -1.47 8.71 5.45
C ALA A 773 -0.70 9.42 6.58
N GLN A 774 -1.19 9.33 7.83
CA GLN A 774 -0.51 9.85 9.01
C GLN A 774 0.72 9.03 9.38
N ASP A 775 0.65 7.71 9.34
CA ASP A 775 1.80 6.83 9.59
C ASP A 775 2.91 7.06 8.57
N MET A 776 2.54 7.17 7.29
CA MET A 776 3.48 7.54 6.23
C MET A 776 4.10 8.92 6.46
N LEU A 777 3.36 9.88 7.00
CA LEU A 777 3.93 11.18 7.38
C LEU A 777 4.96 11.03 8.50
N LEU A 778 4.67 10.23 9.53
CA LEU A 778 5.59 9.95 10.65
C LEU A 778 6.87 9.29 10.15
N ASP A 779 6.77 8.30 9.27
CA ASP A 779 7.92 7.64 8.65
C ASP A 779 8.79 8.63 7.89
N PHE A 780 8.17 9.51 7.08
CA PHE A 780 8.89 10.56 6.34
C PHE A 780 9.60 11.56 7.25
N VAL A 781 9.04 11.83 8.44
CA VAL A 781 9.70 12.64 9.47
C VAL A 781 10.88 11.87 10.08
N ALA A 782 10.68 10.60 10.44
CA ALA A 782 11.71 9.75 11.06
C ALA A 782 12.95 9.59 10.18
N VAL A 783 12.77 9.43 8.85
CA VAL A 783 13.88 9.33 7.90
C VAL A 783 14.47 10.69 7.48
N GLY A 784 14.08 11.79 8.14
CA GLY A 784 14.61 13.13 7.90
C GLY A 784 14.24 13.74 6.54
N ARG A 785 13.25 13.17 5.83
CA ARG A 785 12.75 13.70 4.55
C ARG A 785 11.83 14.92 4.76
N VAL A 786 11.22 15.00 5.93
CA VAL A 786 10.46 16.17 6.41
C VAL A 786 11.08 16.60 7.74
N ALA A 787 11.35 17.89 7.90
CA ALA A 787 11.82 18.41 9.19
C ALA A 787 10.77 18.12 10.27
N SER A 788 11.19 17.76 11.50
CA SER A 788 10.32 17.48 12.66
C SER A 788 8.96 18.17 12.53
N ALA A 789 7.94 17.40 12.14
CA ALA A 789 6.63 17.94 11.83
C ALA A 789 5.88 18.44 13.08
N MET A 790 6.50 18.32 14.27
CA MET A 790 5.90 18.69 15.54
C MET A 790 6.31 20.08 16.03
N ASP A 791 7.35 20.71 15.45
CA ASP A 791 7.84 22.05 15.86
C ASP A 791 8.31 22.89 14.66
N SER A 792 7.47 23.77 14.09
CA SER A 792 7.81 25.13 13.56
C SER A 792 6.83 25.72 12.50
N ASP A 793 6.65 27.04 12.57
CA ASP A 793 5.72 27.91 11.80
C ASP A 793 6.07 28.17 10.31
N SER A 794 6.75 27.25 9.61
CA SER A 794 7.14 27.49 8.20
C SER A 794 6.11 26.95 7.20
N HIS A 795 5.51 27.84 6.40
CA HIS A 795 4.61 27.49 5.27
C HIS A 795 5.17 26.41 4.32
N ARG A 796 6.49 26.32 4.16
CA ARG A 796 7.12 25.28 3.32
C ARG A 796 7.00 23.88 3.92
N LYS A 797 7.04 23.76 5.26
CA LYS A 797 6.89 22.49 5.97
C LYS A 797 5.43 22.05 5.97
N GLU A 798 4.50 22.98 6.16
CA GLU A 798 3.06 22.71 6.11
C GLU A 798 2.60 22.26 4.70
N ALA A 799 3.15 22.88 3.65
CA ALA A 799 2.90 22.44 2.27
C ALA A 799 3.47 21.03 1.99
N ALA A 800 4.64 20.69 2.56
CA ALA A 800 5.22 19.35 2.45
C ALA A 800 4.36 18.30 3.19
N ARG A 801 3.86 18.63 4.38
CA ARG A 801 2.92 17.81 5.15
C ARG A 801 1.65 17.51 4.36
N ARG A 802 0.97 18.54 3.86
CA ARG A 802 -0.27 18.37 3.07
C ARG A 802 -0.05 17.58 1.79
N ARG A 803 1.11 17.74 1.15
CA ARG A 803 1.46 16.97 -0.04
C ARG A 803 1.57 15.48 0.28
N ILE A 804 2.23 15.12 1.39
CA ILE A 804 2.38 13.72 1.81
C ILE A 804 1.02 13.13 2.13
N LEU A 805 0.23 13.82 2.98
CA LEU A 805 -1.13 13.35 3.31
C LEU A 805 -1.97 13.13 2.04
N SER A 806 -2.03 14.11 1.14
CA SER A 806 -2.76 13.97 -0.12
C SER A 806 -2.21 12.87 -1.05
N GLU A 807 -0.92 12.57 -1.02
CA GLU A 807 -0.31 11.52 -1.85
C GLU A 807 -0.60 10.11 -1.31
N TYR A 808 -0.66 9.95 0.01
CA TYR A 808 -0.90 8.67 0.68
C TYR A 808 -2.37 8.41 1.03
N SER A 809 -3.25 9.40 0.97
CA SER A 809 -4.70 9.20 0.97
C SER A 809 -5.24 8.64 -0.37
N ASP A 810 -4.41 8.60 -1.42
CA ASP A 810 -4.77 7.99 -2.70
C ASP A 810 -4.64 6.47 -2.62
N THR A 811 -5.78 5.78 -2.55
CA THR A 811 -5.86 4.30 -2.47
C THR A 811 -5.43 3.56 -3.75
N GLY A 812 -4.98 4.27 -4.78
CA GLY A 812 -4.31 3.73 -5.96
C GLY A 812 -5.24 3.25 -7.07
N THR A 813 -6.26 2.46 -6.74
CA THR A 813 -7.19 1.87 -7.73
C THR A 813 -8.62 2.40 -7.57
N GLU A 814 -9.44 2.26 -8.62
CA GLU A 814 -10.84 2.68 -8.60
C GLU A 814 -11.69 1.76 -7.71
N LYS A 815 -12.44 2.36 -6.77
CA LYS A 815 -13.28 1.66 -5.80
C LYS A 815 -14.73 1.60 -6.26
N SER A 816 -15.43 0.54 -5.86
CA SER A 816 -16.85 0.36 -6.18
C SER A 816 -17.72 0.67 -4.96
N GLU A 817 -18.49 1.75 -5.04
CA GLU A 817 -19.37 2.23 -3.97
C GLU A 817 -20.46 1.23 -3.55
N LYS A 818 -20.74 0.22 -4.37
CA LYS A 818 -21.72 -0.84 -4.07
C LYS A 818 -21.16 -2.00 -3.24
N TYR A 819 -19.85 -2.03 -2.96
CA TYR A 819 -19.21 -3.05 -2.14
C TYR A 819 -19.07 -2.57 -0.69
N PRO A 820 -19.09 -3.48 0.29
CA PRO A 820 -18.78 -3.13 1.66
C PRO A 820 -17.28 -2.81 1.80
N TYR A 821 -16.91 -2.16 2.89
CA TYR A 821 -15.53 -1.85 3.20
C TYR A 821 -14.72 -3.14 3.41
N PHE A 822 -13.44 -3.12 3.06
CA PHE A 822 -12.54 -4.27 3.20
C PHE A 822 -12.47 -4.76 4.66
N GLU A 823 -12.44 -3.80 5.58
CA GLU A 823 -12.41 -3.94 7.02
C GLU A 823 -13.63 -4.70 7.55
N ASP A 824 -14.82 -4.45 6.98
CA ASP A 824 -16.07 -5.12 7.38
C ASP A 824 -16.08 -6.61 6.95
N MET A 825 -15.20 -7.02 6.03
CA MET A 825 -15.15 -8.40 5.54
C MET A 825 -14.46 -9.35 6.53
N GLY A 826 -13.76 -8.83 7.53
CA GLY A 826 -13.13 -9.60 8.60
C GLY A 826 -12.02 -10.53 8.11
N PHE A 827 -11.25 -10.11 7.11
CA PHE A 827 -10.06 -10.85 6.69
C PHE A 827 -8.91 -10.55 7.65
N ASP A 828 -8.30 -11.60 8.22
CA ASP A 828 -7.10 -11.50 9.05
C ASP A 828 -5.87 -12.14 8.38
N SER A 829 -6.05 -12.65 7.15
CA SER A 829 -4.99 -13.21 6.34
C SER A 829 -5.28 -12.97 4.85
N VAL A 830 -4.26 -12.56 4.10
CA VAL A 830 -4.37 -12.36 2.65
C VAL A 830 -3.27 -13.13 1.93
N ILE A 831 -3.65 -14.01 1.00
CA ILE A 831 -2.75 -14.77 0.14
C ILE A 831 -2.97 -14.35 -1.31
N VAL A 832 -1.89 -13.95 -1.97
CA VAL A 832 -1.95 -13.33 -3.30
C VAL A 832 -1.19 -14.17 -4.31
N ASP A 833 -1.87 -14.56 -5.37
CA ASP A 833 -1.23 -15.21 -6.52
C ASP A 833 -0.64 -14.17 -7.47
N GLU A 834 0.50 -14.51 -8.08
CA GLU A 834 1.32 -13.61 -8.87
C GLU A 834 1.67 -12.31 -8.10
N GLY A 835 2.23 -12.49 -6.89
CA GLY A 835 2.65 -11.41 -5.99
C GLY A 835 3.64 -10.41 -6.60
N HIS A 836 4.34 -10.81 -7.67
CA HIS A 836 5.23 -9.92 -8.41
C HIS A 836 4.52 -8.70 -9.04
N ASN A 837 3.19 -8.75 -9.22
CA ASN A 837 2.36 -7.63 -9.69
C ASN A 837 2.17 -6.52 -8.63
N TYR A 838 2.65 -6.75 -7.41
CA TYR A 838 2.47 -5.86 -6.25
C TYR A 838 3.80 -5.29 -5.75
N ARG A 839 4.81 -5.26 -6.62
CA ARG A 839 6.10 -4.62 -6.33
C ARG A 839 5.98 -3.10 -6.47
N ASN A 840 6.87 -2.37 -5.77
CA ASN A 840 6.97 -0.91 -5.80
C ASN A 840 5.79 -0.18 -5.13
N SER A 841 5.43 -0.54 -3.91
CA SER A 841 4.48 0.22 -3.08
C SER A 841 5.03 1.59 -2.65
N TYR A 842 6.36 1.71 -2.50
CA TYR A 842 7.03 2.95 -2.11
C TYR A 842 7.97 3.48 -3.21
N LYS A 843 8.13 4.81 -3.22
CA LYS A 843 9.08 5.47 -4.11
C LYS A 843 10.51 5.34 -3.56
N ASN A 844 11.44 4.92 -4.42
CA ASN A 844 12.87 4.83 -4.08
C ASN A 844 13.38 6.13 -3.46
N GLY A 845 14.21 5.99 -2.41
CA GLY A 845 14.82 7.12 -1.74
C GLY A 845 15.83 7.88 -2.58
N ARG A 846 16.15 9.11 -2.15
CA ARG A 846 17.08 10.01 -2.86
C ARG A 846 18.44 9.36 -3.11
N GLU A 847 18.94 8.56 -2.18
CA GLU A 847 20.21 7.84 -2.31
C GLU A 847 20.12 6.66 -3.28
N ALA A 848 19.06 5.85 -3.19
CA ALA A 848 18.80 4.77 -4.13
C ALA A 848 18.61 5.27 -5.57
N SER A 849 18.05 6.47 -5.74
CA SER A 849 17.91 7.13 -7.05
C SER A 849 19.22 7.68 -7.64
N GLN A 850 20.30 7.72 -6.86
CA GLN A 850 21.64 8.14 -7.30
C GLN A 850 22.54 6.95 -7.68
N LEU A 851 22.10 5.72 -7.44
CA LEU A 851 22.82 4.52 -7.86
C LEU A 851 22.75 4.41 -9.39
N ALA A 852 23.90 4.54 -10.04
CA ALA A 852 24.00 4.40 -11.49
C ALA A 852 23.46 3.03 -11.94
N TYR A 853 22.71 3.01 -13.05
CA TYR A 853 22.16 1.82 -13.70
C TYR A 853 20.98 1.11 -13.00
N LEU A 854 20.47 1.65 -11.88
CA LEU A 854 19.21 1.18 -11.27
C LEU A 854 18.01 2.04 -11.74
N PRO A 855 16.95 1.44 -12.31
CA PRO A 855 15.77 2.19 -12.74
C PRO A 855 14.98 2.75 -11.55
N THR A 856 14.56 4.02 -11.64
CA THR A 856 13.60 4.62 -10.70
C THR A 856 12.17 4.34 -11.18
N SER A 857 11.59 3.22 -10.73
CA SER A 857 10.23 2.84 -11.07
C SER A 857 9.18 3.72 -10.37
N ALA A 858 8.08 4.03 -11.05
CA ALA A 858 6.92 4.66 -10.42
C ALA A 858 6.24 3.68 -9.46
N VAL A 859 5.56 4.23 -8.45
CA VAL A 859 4.72 3.43 -7.53
C VAL A 859 3.58 2.80 -8.33
N ALA A 860 3.39 1.49 -8.17
CA ALA A 860 2.30 0.79 -8.84
C ALA A 860 0.99 1.00 -8.06
N GLN A 861 -0.09 1.40 -8.75
CA GLN A 861 -1.40 1.62 -8.14
C GLN A 861 -1.92 0.37 -7.39
N SER A 862 -1.74 -0.81 -7.99
CA SER A 862 -2.09 -2.08 -7.36
C SER A 862 -1.25 -2.41 -6.13
N ALA A 863 0.03 -2.05 -6.13
CA ALA A 863 0.92 -2.25 -4.99
C ALA A 863 0.58 -1.31 -3.83
N ARG A 864 0.19 -0.05 -4.13
CA ARG A 864 -0.27 0.91 -3.13
C ARG A 864 -1.60 0.47 -2.49
N ASP A 865 -2.58 0.09 -3.30
CA ASP A 865 -3.86 -0.45 -2.83
C ASP A 865 -3.67 -1.66 -1.90
N MET A 866 -2.78 -2.58 -2.29
CA MET A 866 -2.45 -3.72 -1.47
C MET A 866 -1.74 -3.34 -0.16
N ALA A 867 -0.82 -2.39 -0.19
CA ALA A 867 -0.14 -1.93 1.02
C ALA A 867 -1.15 -1.39 2.04
N ILE A 868 -1.98 -0.43 1.63
CA ILE A 868 -2.94 0.22 2.55
C ILE A 868 -3.92 -0.80 3.16
N LYS A 869 -4.40 -1.78 2.38
CA LYS A 869 -5.31 -2.84 2.87
C LYS A 869 -4.68 -3.83 3.86
N ASN A 870 -3.35 -3.95 3.89
CA ASN A 870 -2.65 -4.93 4.73
C ASN A 870 -1.69 -4.27 5.73
N ASP A 871 -1.72 -2.93 5.83
CA ASP A 871 -1.00 -2.17 6.85
C ASP A 871 -1.82 -2.06 8.15
N THR A 872 -3.15 -2.22 8.06
CA THR A 872 -4.09 -2.41 9.20
C THR A 872 -4.10 -3.84 9.71
#